data_AF-A0AAQ3JTP1-F1
#
_entry.id   AF-A0AAQ3JTP1-F1
#
_cell.length_a   1.000
_cell.length_b   1.000
_cell.length_c   1.000
_cell.angle_alpha   90.00
_cell.angle_beta   90.00
_cell.angle_gamma   90.00
#
_symmetry.space_group_name_H-M   'P 1'
#
loop_
_entity.id
_entity.type
_entity.pdbx_description
1 polymer ?
#
loop_
_entity_poly.entity_id
_entity_poly.type
_entity_poly.pdbx_seq_one_letter_code
_entity_poly.pdbx_strand_id
1 'polypeptide(L)'
;MGKGRTEMEVGADGVAVITIVNPPVNALSPDVIYSLIENYEQALGRKDVKAIVLTGAGGKFSGGADISTFKSGNSKESKPGFAAIDFLTDTLEDARKPSVAAIDSLALGGGLEIAMACHGRIATSTTQLGLPELQLGIIPGLGGTQRLPRLVGLAKSLDMMLTSKSIKGDEAHLFGLVDAIVSRDELVKTARSWALDISEFRRPWIKSLYNTYKLEPLAEAREILKLARAKVHKQAANVEHPHICINVIEDGIVSGPRAGLLKEVEWSQKLQSSETSKSLVHFFFAQRATSKVTGVTDLGLMPRTIRKVAIIGGGLMGSGIATVLILSNYPVILKEVNESYLQAGIGRVKANLQSRVNKGKMNLENCEKALSLLTGVLDYEHLKDVDLVIEAVIENVNLKQQIFSDLEKYCPRHCILASNTSTIDLNMIGENTVSQDRIVGAHFFSPAHVMPLLEIVYTSKTSPQVIVDLLSIGKKIHKTPIVVGNCTGFAVNRMFFPYSQSAHLLVDHGLDVYEIDNAITKFGMPMGPFRLADLVGFGVGTATGIQYHKSFPDRCYKSMLLPILLEEKRTGEASRKGFYVYDDKRRASPDTDLKMIVEKSRSISGIVQDHKLTKLSDKDIVEMVFFPVVNEACRVLDEGIASKASDLDVASIMGMGFPSYRGGIMFWADTLGSNYIYTRLVEWSNTYGDFFRPCSYLKERATRGTLLSSAMADLSFIVGVLGNVISILVFTSPIGTFRRIVKKKSTESFKGLPYITTLLSTSLWCFYGLLKPGGLLVVTVNGVGTVMQAIYVTLFLVYAPKDTRVKMTKLVGVVNVGFFGAVVLVTLLAVHGSVRLLAVGFLCAALTVGMYASPMAAMRTMVKTKSVEYMPFFLSFFLFLNGGVWSIYSVLVRDYFIGVPNAIGFVLGSAQLILYAVYRGKTPAKASELADEEEGSAHLVGKLDQMQGDEESNSRQKHLSKGSSLPKPPPVSRQLSFQKLVKSVSMTPYELHSIIDHAKN
;
A
#
# COMPACT_ATOMS: atom_id res chain seq x y z
N MET A 1 -13.57 -5.20 11.85
CA MET A 1 -13.30 -6.60 12.28
C MET A 1 -13.67 -6.69 13.75
N GLY A 2 -13.99 -7.88 14.26
CA GLY A 2 -14.13 -8.08 15.72
C GLY A 2 -12.78 -7.95 16.43
N LYS A 3 -12.81 -7.84 17.76
CA LYS A 3 -11.60 -8.06 18.57
C LYS A 3 -11.11 -9.50 18.37
N GLY A 4 -9.79 -9.70 18.39
CA GLY A 4 -9.21 -11.05 18.44
C GLY A 4 -9.55 -11.71 19.78
N ARG A 5 -9.83 -13.02 19.76
CA ARG A 5 -10.25 -13.79 20.94
C ARG A 5 -9.71 -15.21 20.89
N THR A 6 -9.98 -15.98 21.95
CA THR A 6 -9.96 -17.45 21.86
C THR A 6 -11.36 -18.02 22.11
N GLU A 7 -11.58 -19.24 21.60
CA GLU A 7 -12.82 -19.99 21.72
C GLU A 7 -12.49 -21.36 22.32
N MET A 8 -13.25 -21.80 23.34
CA MET A 8 -13.03 -23.08 24.02
C MET A 8 -14.20 -24.04 23.81
N GLU A 9 -13.89 -25.27 23.38
CA GLU A 9 -14.83 -26.39 23.28
C GLU A 9 -14.34 -27.56 24.16
N VAL A 10 -15.20 -28.13 25.00
CA VAL A 10 -14.87 -29.34 25.80
C VAL A 10 -15.55 -30.55 25.17
N GLY A 11 -14.75 -31.52 24.73
CA GLY A 11 -15.27 -32.76 24.15
C GLY A 11 -15.55 -33.84 25.19
N ALA A 12 -16.31 -34.87 24.78
CA ALA A 12 -16.75 -35.97 25.65
C ALA A 12 -15.62 -36.87 26.22
N ASP A 13 -14.40 -36.74 25.69
CA ASP A 13 -13.18 -37.37 26.22
C ASP A 13 -12.64 -36.66 27.49
N GLY A 14 -13.08 -35.42 27.74
CA GLY A 14 -12.58 -34.53 28.79
C GLY A 14 -11.46 -33.59 28.32
N VAL A 15 -11.22 -33.45 27.01
CA VAL A 15 -10.21 -32.51 26.48
C VAL A 15 -10.85 -31.20 26.05
N ALA A 16 -10.36 -30.09 26.61
CA ALA A 16 -10.70 -28.74 26.19
C ALA A 16 -9.81 -28.30 25.02
N VAL A 17 -10.40 -27.97 23.87
CA VAL A 17 -9.69 -27.35 22.74
C VAL A 17 -9.88 -25.84 22.83
N ILE A 18 -8.78 -25.12 23.04
CA ILE A 18 -8.72 -23.65 23.00
C ILE A 18 -8.19 -23.26 21.61
N THR A 19 -8.99 -22.50 20.86
CA THR A 19 -8.67 -22.08 19.49
C THR A 19 -8.43 -20.57 19.43
N ILE A 20 -7.28 -20.15 18.92
CA ILE A 20 -6.97 -18.73 18.68
C ILE A 20 -7.70 -18.24 17.43
N VAL A 21 -8.44 -17.13 17.55
CA VAL A 21 -9.25 -16.54 16.49
C VAL A 21 -8.90 -15.05 16.33
N ASN A 22 -7.92 -14.76 15.47
CA ASN A 22 -7.59 -13.39 15.07
C ASN A 22 -7.09 -13.33 13.60
N PRO A 23 -7.99 -13.41 12.60
CA PRO A 23 -7.61 -13.46 11.19
C PRO A 23 -6.88 -12.17 10.75
N PRO A 24 -5.90 -12.26 9.81
CA PRO A 24 -5.69 -13.37 8.87
C PRO A 24 -4.60 -14.38 9.26
N VAL A 25 -3.93 -14.20 10.41
CA VAL A 25 -2.75 -15.00 10.83
C VAL A 25 -2.72 -15.37 12.32
N ASN A 26 -3.82 -15.17 13.06
CA ASN A 26 -3.92 -15.41 14.50
C ASN A 26 -2.82 -14.68 15.29
N ALA A 27 -2.68 -13.38 15.00
CA ALA A 27 -1.73 -12.51 15.68
C ALA A 27 -2.12 -12.33 17.15
N LEU A 28 -1.12 -12.35 18.03
CA LEU A 28 -1.28 -12.15 19.47
C LEU A 28 -1.40 -10.65 19.75
N SER A 29 -2.62 -10.14 19.65
CA SER A 29 -3.00 -8.82 20.18
C SER A 29 -3.28 -8.92 21.68
N PRO A 30 -3.31 -7.81 22.44
CA PRO A 30 -3.62 -7.84 23.87
C PRO A 30 -4.96 -8.52 24.18
N ASP A 31 -6.00 -8.29 23.38
CA ASP A 31 -7.30 -8.96 23.53
C ASP A 31 -7.18 -10.50 23.44
N VAL A 32 -6.32 -11.01 22.54
CA VAL A 32 -6.05 -12.46 22.42
C VAL A 32 -5.30 -13.01 23.63
N ILE A 33 -4.36 -12.26 24.19
CA ILE A 33 -3.61 -12.66 25.39
C ILE A 33 -4.53 -12.71 26.62
N TYR A 34 -5.38 -11.71 26.83
CA TYR A 34 -6.36 -11.74 27.93
C TYR A 34 -7.36 -12.89 27.76
N SER A 35 -7.89 -13.09 26.55
CA SER A 35 -8.81 -14.19 26.25
C SER A 35 -8.14 -15.59 26.35
N LEU A 36 -6.83 -15.70 26.13
CA LEU A 36 -6.06 -16.92 26.44
C LEU A 36 -6.02 -17.19 27.95
N ILE A 37 -5.69 -16.18 28.77
CA ILE A 37 -5.65 -16.29 30.23
C ILE A 37 -7.00 -16.77 30.77
N GLU A 38 -8.08 -16.07 30.42
CA GLU A 38 -9.45 -16.39 30.85
C GLU A 38 -9.87 -17.83 30.51
N ASN A 39 -9.64 -18.28 29.26
CA ASN A 39 -10.01 -19.64 28.86
C ASN A 39 -9.12 -20.73 29.49
N TYR A 40 -7.84 -20.46 29.75
CA TYR A 40 -6.97 -21.39 30.48
C TYR A 40 -7.37 -21.50 31.96
N GLU A 41 -7.62 -20.39 32.65
CA GLU A 41 -8.13 -20.39 34.02
C GLU A 41 -9.47 -21.15 34.13
N GLN A 42 -10.39 -20.91 33.19
CA GLN A 42 -11.66 -21.64 33.11
C GLN A 42 -11.45 -23.15 32.86
N ALA A 43 -10.58 -23.53 31.91
CA ALA A 43 -10.26 -24.92 31.62
C ALA A 43 -9.62 -25.64 32.83
N LEU A 44 -8.80 -24.93 33.62
CA LEU A 44 -8.18 -25.46 34.84
C LEU A 44 -9.20 -25.63 35.98
N GLY A 45 -10.11 -24.68 36.17
CA GLY A 45 -11.15 -24.76 37.21
C GLY A 45 -12.24 -25.81 36.97
N ARG A 46 -12.52 -26.17 35.71
CA ARG A 46 -13.55 -27.15 35.32
C ARG A 46 -13.23 -28.59 35.75
N LYS A 47 -14.15 -29.30 36.40
CA LYS A 47 -13.94 -30.71 36.84
C LYS A 47 -14.06 -31.75 35.72
N ASP A 48 -14.76 -31.42 34.65
CA ASP A 48 -14.96 -32.25 33.46
C ASP A 48 -13.76 -32.22 32.49
N VAL A 49 -12.93 -31.17 32.57
CA VAL A 49 -11.71 -31.03 31.78
C VAL A 49 -10.55 -31.76 32.46
N LYS A 50 -9.97 -32.74 31.78
CA LYS A 50 -8.75 -33.47 32.19
C LYS A 50 -7.47 -32.84 31.61
N ALA A 51 -7.54 -32.38 30.36
CA ALA A 51 -6.40 -31.91 29.59
C ALA A 51 -6.80 -30.82 28.58
N ILE A 52 -5.82 -30.09 28.05
CA ILE A 52 -6.00 -28.95 27.15
C ILE A 52 -5.26 -29.19 25.83
N VAL A 53 -5.86 -28.75 24.71
CA VAL A 53 -5.20 -28.63 23.40
C VAL A 53 -5.32 -27.17 22.94
N LEU A 54 -4.20 -26.56 22.57
CA LEU A 54 -4.17 -25.21 22.00
C LEU A 54 -3.98 -25.29 20.48
N THR A 55 -4.78 -24.56 19.71
CA THR A 55 -4.64 -24.48 18.24
C THR A 55 -5.08 -23.11 17.71
N GLY A 56 -5.06 -22.92 16.38
CA GLY A 56 -5.44 -21.65 15.74
C GLY A 56 -6.37 -21.83 14.54
N ALA A 57 -7.38 -20.98 14.44
CA ALA A 57 -8.42 -21.05 13.41
C ALA A 57 -7.88 -20.77 11.99
N GLY A 58 -8.52 -21.37 10.98
CA GLY A 58 -8.19 -21.12 9.57
C GLY A 58 -6.87 -21.75 9.10
N GLY A 59 -6.42 -22.83 9.75
CA GLY A 59 -5.24 -23.61 9.33
C GLY A 59 -3.90 -22.91 9.57
N LYS A 60 -3.81 -22.10 10.64
CA LYS A 60 -2.60 -21.38 11.06
C LYS A 60 -2.58 -21.30 12.58
N PHE A 61 -1.48 -21.67 13.23
CA PHE A 61 -1.37 -21.55 14.68
C PHE A 61 -1.30 -20.08 15.13
N SER A 62 -0.17 -19.39 14.90
CA SER A 62 -0.05 -17.95 15.19
C SER A 62 1.17 -17.32 14.51
N GLY A 63 0.95 -16.17 13.87
CA GLY A 63 1.98 -15.33 13.26
C GLY A 63 2.81 -14.49 14.24
N GLY A 64 2.64 -14.66 15.55
CA GLY A 64 3.35 -13.90 16.58
C GLY A 64 2.61 -12.66 17.05
N ALA A 65 3.31 -11.76 17.73
CA ALA A 65 2.74 -10.52 18.28
C ALA A 65 2.07 -9.64 17.21
N ASP A 66 1.02 -8.90 17.59
CA ASP A 66 0.44 -7.90 16.72
C ASP A 66 1.32 -6.63 16.66
N ILE A 67 2.23 -6.61 15.69
CA ILE A 67 3.21 -5.54 15.44
C ILE A 67 2.53 -4.18 15.14
N SER A 68 1.22 -4.14 14.86
CA SER A 68 0.51 -2.85 14.74
C SER A 68 0.45 -2.10 16.07
N THR A 69 0.43 -2.82 17.20
CA THR A 69 0.47 -2.24 18.55
C THR A 69 1.76 -1.44 18.80
N PHE A 70 2.89 -1.87 18.22
CA PHE A 70 4.20 -1.25 18.42
C PHE A 70 4.25 0.20 17.91
N LYS A 71 3.37 0.57 16.95
CA LYS A 71 3.25 1.96 16.48
C LYS A 71 2.60 2.91 17.50
N SER A 72 1.83 2.38 18.45
CA SER A 72 0.89 3.21 19.23
C SER A 72 1.55 4.01 20.35
N GLY A 73 2.72 3.58 20.86
CA GLY A 73 3.66 4.33 21.69
C GLY A 73 3.19 4.84 23.07
N ASN A 74 1.88 4.90 23.33
CA ASN A 74 1.26 5.67 24.41
C ASN A 74 0.39 4.82 25.36
N SER A 75 0.58 3.49 25.41
CA SER A 75 0.02 2.65 26.48
C SER A 75 0.83 2.84 27.77
N LYS A 76 0.65 4.00 28.41
CA LYS A 76 1.48 4.49 29.52
C LYS A 76 1.32 3.72 30.85
N GLU A 77 0.46 2.70 30.87
CA GLU A 77 -0.19 2.25 32.11
C GLU A 77 -0.51 0.74 32.19
N SER A 78 0.14 -0.11 31.39
CA SER A 78 0.06 -1.56 31.56
C SER A 78 1.43 -2.24 31.53
N LYS A 79 1.57 -3.33 32.30
CA LYS A 79 2.76 -4.20 32.38
C LYS A 79 2.53 -5.57 31.71
N PRO A 80 1.95 -5.67 30.50
CA PRO A 80 1.42 -6.94 29.99
C PRO A 80 2.49 -8.01 29.77
N GLY A 81 3.75 -7.62 29.52
CA GLY A 81 4.87 -8.58 29.36
C GLY A 81 5.16 -9.40 30.62
N PHE A 82 5.05 -8.79 31.82
CA PHE A 82 5.21 -9.55 33.07
C PHE A 82 4.03 -10.50 33.28
N ALA A 83 2.80 -9.97 33.22
CA ALA A 83 1.59 -10.80 33.35
C ALA A 83 1.50 -11.94 32.31
N ALA A 84 2.04 -11.75 31.10
CA ALA A 84 2.12 -12.80 30.09
C ALA A 84 3.21 -13.85 30.39
N ILE A 85 4.34 -13.48 30.99
CA ILE A 85 5.32 -14.45 31.52
C ILE A 85 4.74 -15.21 32.70
N ASP A 86 4.09 -14.53 33.65
CA ASP A 86 3.46 -15.15 34.82
C ASP A 86 2.37 -16.13 34.37
N PHE A 87 1.54 -15.76 33.39
CA PHE A 87 0.61 -16.68 32.72
C PHE A 87 1.32 -17.90 32.11
N LEU A 88 2.32 -17.69 31.25
CA LEU A 88 2.98 -18.79 30.54
C LEU A 88 3.82 -19.70 31.44
N THR A 89 4.27 -19.21 32.59
CA THR A 89 5.02 -20.00 33.56
C THR A 89 4.09 -20.60 34.62
N ASP A 90 3.46 -19.78 35.45
CA ASP A 90 2.69 -20.22 36.62
C ASP A 90 1.30 -20.80 36.27
N THR A 91 0.69 -20.39 35.14
CA THR A 91 -0.66 -20.86 34.76
C THR A 91 -0.65 -21.94 33.68
N LEU A 92 0.24 -21.84 32.67
CA LEU A 92 0.29 -22.77 31.53
C LEU A 92 1.31 -23.91 31.72
N GLU A 93 2.55 -23.61 32.13
CA GLU A 93 3.64 -24.60 32.22
C GLU A 93 3.77 -25.26 33.61
N ASP A 94 3.41 -24.55 34.68
CA ASP A 94 3.23 -25.10 36.03
C ASP A 94 1.78 -25.58 36.30
N ALA A 95 0.96 -25.69 35.23
CA ALA A 95 -0.45 -26.10 35.27
C ALA A 95 -0.71 -27.44 35.97
N ARG A 96 -1.92 -27.61 36.52
CA ARG A 96 -2.41 -28.88 37.09
C ARG A 96 -3.05 -29.83 36.07
N LYS A 97 -3.06 -29.44 34.79
CA LYS A 97 -3.58 -30.22 33.65
C LYS A 97 -2.64 -30.04 32.47
N PRO A 98 -2.33 -31.08 31.69
CA PRO A 98 -1.40 -30.95 30.59
C PRO A 98 -2.04 -30.16 29.44
N SER A 99 -1.17 -29.58 28.60
CA SER A 99 -1.54 -28.69 27.51
C SER A 99 -0.68 -29.05 26.31
N VAL A 100 -1.29 -29.35 25.16
CA VAL A 100 -0.58 -29.73 23.92
C VAL A 100 -0.89 -28.74 22.80
N ALA A 101 0.14 -28.20 22.16
CA ALA A 101 -0.02 -27.35 20.99
C ALA A 101 -0.23 -28.18 19.72
N ALA A 102 -1.34 -27.96 19.02
CA ALA A 102 -1.65 -28.51 17.70
C ALA A 102 -1.35 -27.46 16.63
N ILE A 103 -0.15 -27.53 16.06
CA ILE A 103 0.47 -26.48 15.25
C ILE A 103 0.32 -26.77 13.75
N ASP A 104 -0.31 -25.85 13.01
CA ASP A 104 -0.35 -25.92 11.55
C ASP A 104 0.13 -24.62 10.88
N SER A 105 0.67 -24.76 9.67
CA SER A 105 1.24 -23.76 8.77
C SER A 105 2.38 -22.92 9.34
N LEU A 106 2.20 -22.24 10.48
CA LEU A 106 3.19 -21.36 11.08
C LEU A 106 2.94 -21.11 12.58
N ALA A 107 4.01 -21.20 13.37
CA ALA A 107 4.12 -20.66 14.72
C ALA A 107 5.38 -19.78 14.78
N LEU A 108 5.19 -18.47 14.77
CA LEU A 108 6.28 -17.49 14.68
C LEU A 108 6.31 -16.59 15.91
N GLY A 109 7.52 -16.26 16.38
CA GLY A 109 7.74 -15.35 17.49
C GLY A 109 6.99 -15.78 18.75
N GLY A 110 6.28 -14.85 19.38
CA GLY A 110 5.34 -15.14 20.48
C GLY A 110 4.40 -16.33 20.26
N GLY A 111 4.02 -16.65 19.02
CA GLY A 111 3.24 -17.85 18.70
C GLY A 111 4.00 -19.14 18.99
N LEU A 112 5.31 -19.17 18.68
CA LEU A 112 6.19 -20.26 19.08
C LEU A 112 6.49 -20.23 20.59
N GLU A 113 6.64 -19.05 21.21
CA GLU A 113 6.90 -18.93 22.65
C GLU A 113 5.78 -19.55 23.50
N ILE A 114 4.51 -19.32 23.14
CA ILE A 114 3.36 -19.98 23.77
C ILE A 114 3.38 -21.49 23.50
N ALA A 115 3.65 -21.92 22.27
CA ALA A 115 3.73 -23.35 21.94
C ALA A 115 4.88 -24.09 22.66
N MET A 116 5.98 -23.40 22.98
CA MET A 116 7.09 -23.94 23.77
C MET A 116 6.76 -24.07 25.27
N ALA A 117 5.84 -23.26 25.80
CA ALA A 117 5.33 -23.39 27.17
C ALA A 117 4.38 -24.60 27.35
N CYS A 118 3.74 -25.07 26.28
CA CYS A 118 2.96 -26.31 26.31
C CYS A 118 3.83 -27.53 26.65
N HIS A 119 3.20 -28.56 27.22
CA HIS A 119 3.82 -29.81 27.64
C HIS A 119 4.14 -30.75 26.48
N GLY A 120 3.52 -30.54 25.31
CA GLY A 120 3.84 -31.20 24.05
C GLY A 120 3.44 -30.33 22.85
N ARG A 121 4.04 -30.58 21.69
CA ARG A 121 3.79 -29.89 20.42
C ARG A 121 3.68 -30.93 19.30
N ILE A 122 2.53 -30.98 18.65
CA ILE A 122 2.29 -31.79 17.44
C ILE A 122 2.21 -30.83 16.26
N ALA A 123 2.84 -31.13 15.13
CA ALA A 123 2.83 -30.24 13.96
C ALA A 123 2.64 -30.96 12.61
N THR A 124 2.37 -30.19 11.56
CA THR A 124 2.48 -30.67 10.17
C THR A 124 3.90 -30.47 9.62
N SER A 125 4.38 -31.38 8.78
CA SER A 125 5.77 -31.41 8.24
C SER A 125 6.24 -30.06 7.65
N THR A 126 5.35 -29.36 6.97
CA THR A 126 5.62 -28.08 6.30
C THR A 126 5.41 -26.83 7.17
N THR A 127 4.99 -27.00 8.44
CA THR A 127 4.83 -25.89 9.39
C THR A 127 6.15 -25.13 9.58
N GLN A 128 6.09 -23.81 9.65
CA GLN A 128 7.24 -22.93 9.90
C GLN A 128 7.31 -22.57 11.39
N LEU A 129 8.41 -22.90 12.07
CA LEU A 129 8.64 -22.60 13.48
C LEU A 129 9.90 -21.75 13.65
N GLY A 130 9.80 -20.53 14.20
CA GLY A 130 10.98 -19.69 14.47
C GLY A 130 10.68 -18.41 15.26
N LEU A 131 11.74 -17.74 15.70
CA LEU A 131 11.70 -16.49 16.47
C LEU A 131 12.32 -15.35 15.63
N PRO A 132 11.51 -14.53 14.92
CA PRO A 132 12.00 -13.52 13.99
C PRO A 132 12.27 -12.13 14.62
N GLU A 133 12.16 -11.99 15.95
CA GLU A 133 12.10 -10.72 16.67
C GLU A 133 13.22 -9.71 16.36
N LEU A 134 14.45 -10.19 16.09
CA LEU A 134 15.58 -9.31 15.77
C LEU A 134 15.33 -8.51 14.47
N GLN A 135 14.51 -9.01 13.54
CA GLN A 135 14.11 -8.25 12.33
C GLN A 135 13.26 -7.01 12.65
N LEU A 136 12.78 -6.87 13.89
CA LEU A 136 12.01 -5.74 14.41
C LEU A 136 12.81 -4.92 15.44
N GLY A 137 14.09 -5.22 15.64
CA GLY A 137 14.96 -4.53 16.60
C GLY A 137 14.71 -4.88 18.07
N ILE A 138 13.93 -5.92 18.35
CA ILE A 138 13.61 -6.43 19.69
C ILE A 138 14.13 -7.86 19.87
N ILE A 139 14.03 -8.41 21.07
CA ILE A 139 14.29 -9.82 21.38
C ILE A 139 12.97 -10.55 21.69
N PRO A 140 12.92 -11.90 21.60
CA PRO A 140 11.82 -12.70 22.15
C PRO A 140 11.52 -12.26 23.59
N GLY A 141 10.25 -12.31 24.00
CA GLY A 141 9.77 -11.64 25.22
C GLY A 141 8.64 -12.36 25.96
N LEU A 142 8.35 -13.60 25.57
CA LEU A 142 7.40 -14.52 26.20
C LEU A 142 8.08 -15.84 26.61
N GLY A 143 9.40 -15.79 26.81
CA GLY A 143 10.28 -16.88 27.25
C GLY A 143 11.04 -17.58 26.13
N GLY A 144 11.07 -17.04 24.91
CA GLY A 144 11.72 -17.64 23.75
C GLY A 144 13.24 -17.77 23.90
N THR A 145 13.91 -16.79 24.52
CA THR A 145 15.36 -16.88 24.80
C THR A 145 15.68 -17.97 25.82
N GLN A 146 14.68 -18.39 26.63
CA GLN A 146 14.87 -19.34 27.72
C GLN A 146 14.42 -20.76 27.38
N ARG A 147 13.27 -20.92 26.70
CA ARG A 147 12.72 -22.24 26.33
C ARG A 147 13.35 -22.80 25.06
N LEU A 148 13.74 -21.98 24.07
CA LEU A 148 14.31 -22.50 22.82
C LEU A 148 15.68 -23.19 23.01
N PRO A 149 16.68 -22.64 23.74
CA PRO A 149 17.94 -23.35 24.00
C PRO A 149 17.72 -24.68 24.72
N ARG A 150 16.74 -24.74 25.63
CA ARG A 150 16.36 -25.92 26.41
C ARG A 150 15.66 -27.00 25.57
N LEU A 151 15.02 -26.61 24.46
CA LEU A 151 14.32 -27.52 23.55
C LEU A 151 15.15 -28.00 22.35
N VAL A 152 16.11 -27.20 21.84
CA VAL A 152 16.91 -27.58 20.64
C VAL A 152 18.43 -27.54 20.82
N GLY A 153 18.93 -27.20 22.01
CA GLY A 153 20.35 -26.92 22.26
C GLY A 153 20.73 -25.46 21.96
N LEU A 154 21.74 -24.95 22.64
CA LEU A 154 22.18 -23.56 22.54
C LEU A 154 22.63 -23.22 21.13
N ALA A 155 23.46 -24.06 20.50
CA ALA A 155 23.96 -23.82 19.15
C ALA A 155 22.84 -23.65 18.11
N LYS A 156 21.80 -24.49 18.14
CA LYS A 156 20.67 -24.41 17.21
C LYS A 156 19.73 -23.24 17.52
N SER A 157 19.47 -22.99 18.80
CA SER A 157 18.61 -21.86 19.22
C SER A 157 19.21 -20.51 18.81
N LEU A 158 20.53 -20.34 18.93
CA LEU A 158 21.26 -19.16 18.48
C LEU A 158 21.23 -19.00 16.96
N ASP A 159 21.33 -20.08 16.18
CA ASP A 159 21.18 -19.98 14.71
C ASP A 159 19.76 -19.53 14.30
N MET A 160 18.72 -20.09 14.93
CA MET A 160 17.33 -19.71 14.69
C MET A 160 17.07 -18.24 15.02
N MET A 161 17.45 -17.80 16.23
CA MET A 161 17.23 -16.42 16.69
C MET A 161 18.10 -15.41 15.92
N LEU A 162 19.42 -15.61 15.88
CA LEU A 162 20.38 -14.65 15.28
C LEU A 162 20.28 -14.55 13.75
N THR A 163 19.75 -15.57 13.07
CA THR A 163 19.38 -15.44 11.65
C THR A 163 17.91 -15.07 11.43
N SER A 164 17.10 -15.10 12.49
CA SER A 164 15.66 -14.82 12.48
C SER A 164 14.91 -15.64 11.42
N LYS A 165 15.20 -16.94 11.37
CA LYS A 165 14.63 -17.89 10.41
C LYS A 165 13.77 -18.93 11.09
N SER A 166 12.70 -19.32 10.40
CA SER A 166 11.94 -20.52 10.73
C SER A 166 12.64 -21.78 10.20
N ILE A 167 12.63 -22.83 11.01
CA ILE A 167 12.83 -24.22 10.56
C ILE A 167 11.49 -24.84 10.14
N LYS A 168 11.51 -25.95 9.40
CA LYS A 168 10.31 -26.72 9.05
C LYS A 168 9.93 -27.71 10.15
N GLY A 169 8.69 -28.22 10.14
CA GLY A 169 8.20 -29.25 11.05
C GLY A 169 9.11 -30.47 11.15
N ASP A 170 9.55 -31.03 10.02
CA ASP A 170 10.43 -32.22 10.01
C ASP A 170 11.79 -31.95 10.70
N GLU A 171 12.37 -30.78 10.46
CA GLU A 171 13.61 -30.32 11.11
C GLU A 171 13.37 -30.01 12.59
N ALA A 172 12.24 -29.39 12.93
CA ALA A 172 11.82 -29.13 14.30
C ALA A 172 11.60 -30.42 15.09
N HIS A 173 11.15 -31.50 14.45
CA HIS A 173 11.03 -32.81 15.07
C HIS A 173 12.42 -33.45 15.30
N LEU A 174 13.32 -33.38 14.31
CA LEU A 174 14.70 -33.86 14.44
C LEU A 174 15.46 -33.19 15.60
N PHE A 175 15.32 -31.87 15.77
CA PHE A 175 15.89 -31.15 16.91
C PHE A 175 15.05 -31.27 18.20
N GLY A 176 13.87 -31.88 18.15
CA GLY A 176 12.94 -32.05 19.29
C GLY A 176 12.35 -30.75 19.84
N LEU A 177 12.11 -29.77 18.96
CA LEU A 177 11.16 -28.67 19.19
C LEU A 177 9.71 -29.14 18.97
N VAL A 178 9.49 -30.16 18.14
CA VAL A 178 8.18 -30.78 17.89
C VAL A 178 8.26 -32.25 18.30
N ASP A 179 7.24 -32.72 19.02
CA ASP A 179 7.22 -34.05 19.64
C ASP A 179 6.67 -35.14 18.69
N ALA A 180 5.82 -34.75 17.71
CA ALA A 180 5.42 -35.62 16.59
C ALA A 180 4.94 -34.84 15.36
N ILE A 181 5.07 -35.46 14.17
CA ILE A 181 4.60 -34.93 12.88
C ILE A 181 3.44 -35.78 12.33
N VAL A 182 2.38 -35.11 11.88
CA VAL A 182 1.15 -35.74 11.34
C VAL A 182 0.55 -34.96 10.17
N SER A 183 -0.48 -35.51 9.52
CA SER A 183 -1.31 -34.79 8.55
C SER A 183 -2.16 -33.70 9.23
N ARG A 184 -2.61 -32.71 8.45
CA ARG A 184 -3.51 -31.65 8.93
C ARG A 184 -4.78 -32.21 9.58
N ASP A 185 -5.36 -33.24 8.99
CA ASP A 185 -6.67 -33.77 9.36
C ASP A 185 -6.62 -34.59 10.66
N GLU A 186 -5.48 -35.23 10.95
CA GLU A 186 -5.24 -35.94 12.21
C GLU A 186 -4.71 -35.02 13.33
N LEU A 187 -4.19 -33.83 13.02
CA LEU A 187 -3.44 -32.95 13.93
C LEU A 187 -4.10 -32.74 15.30
N VAL A 188 -5.36 -32.28 15.33
CA VAL A 188 -6.08 -32.02 16.59
C VAL A 188 -6.39 -33.33 17.32
N LYS A 189 -6.77 -34.39 16.59
CA LYS A 189 -7.07 -35.72 17.14
C LYS A 189 -5.85 -36.35 17.80
N THR A 190 -4.68 -36.29 17.17
CA THR A 190 -3.40 -36.71 17.76
C THR A 190 -3.06 -35.87 18.99
N ALA A 191 -3.23 -34.55 18.94
CA ALA A 191 -2.95 -33.67 20.08
C ALA A 191 -3.87 -33.96 21.29
N ARG A 192 -5.16 -34.27 21.09
CA ARG A 192 -6.08 -34.71 22.16
C ARG A 192 -5.59 -36.00 22.82
N SER A 193 -5.25 -37.00 22.02
CA SER A 193 -4.72 -38.29 22.51
C SER A 193 -3.42 -38.09 23.31
N TRP A 194 -2.50 -37.26 22.80
CA TRP A 194 -1.23 -36.96 23.46
C TRP A 194 -1.44 -36.20 24.79
N ALA A 195 -2.40 -35.27 24.84
CA ALA A 195 -2.74 -34.54 26.06
C ALA A 195 -3.34 -35.47 27.13
N LEU A 196 -4.18 -36.43 26.73
CA LEU A 196 -4.70 -37.48 27.61
C LEU A 196 -3.60 -38.43 28.10
N ASP A 197 -2.72 -38.90 27.22
CA ASP A 197 -1.57 -39.74 27.57
C ASP A 197 -0.67 -39.09 28.65
N ILE A 198 -0.47 -37.76 28.61
CA ILE A 198 0.25 -37.04 29.68
C ILE A 198 -0.59 -36.99 30.97
N SER A 199 -1.90 -36.75 30.88
CA SER A 199 -2.78 -36.65 32.06
C SER A 199 -2.93 -37.97 32.81
N GLU A 200 -2.73 -39.09 32.12
CA GLU A 200 -2.73 -40.45 32.66
C GLU A 200 -1.30 -40.99 32.91
N PHE A 201 -0.29 -40.11 32.91
CA PHE A 201 1.13 -40.42 33.16
C PHE A 201 1.76 -41.46 32.22
N ARG A 202 1.12 -41.77 31.08
CA ARG A 202 1.67 -42.61 30.01
C ARG A 202 2.77 -41.90 29.22
N ARG A 203 2.81 -40.56 29.28
CA ARG A 203 3.86 -39.70 28.71
C ARG A 203 4.39 -38.74 29.79
N PRO A 204 5.67 -38.33 29.71
CA PRO A 204 6.29 -37.46 30.70
C PRO A 204 5.72 -36.03 30.64
N TRP A 205 5.58 -35.42 31.81
CA TRP A 205 5.09 -34.04 31.97
C TRP A 205 6.26 -33.04 31.81
N ILE A 206 6.63 -32.74 30.57
CA ILE A 206 7.80 -31.90 30.27
C ILE A 206 7.50 -30.42 30.52
N LYS A 207 8.27 -29.80 31.43
CA LYS A 207 8.34 -28.34 31.61
C LYS A 207 9.60 -27.80 30.90
N SER A 208 9.42 -27.23 29.71
CA SER A 208 10.47 -26.76 28.81
C SER A 208 11.44 -25.76 29.46
N LEU A 209 10.95 -24.89 30.34
CA LEU A 209 11.73 -23.86 31.04
C LEU A 209 12.77 -24.45 32.02
N TYR A 210 12.51 -25.62 32.58
CA TYR A 210 13.41 -26.30 33.53
C TYR A 210 14.11 -27.52 32.93
N ASN A 211 13.81 -27.88 31.68
CA ASN A 211 14.49 -28.96 30.97
C ASN A 211 15.92 -28.56 30.60
N THR A 212 16.92 -29.10 31.29
CA THR A 212 18.34 -28.82 31.01
C THR A 212 19.04 -29.92 30.20
N TYR A 213 18.36 -31.01 29.81
CA TYR A 213 19.00 -32.18 29.18
C TYR A 213 19.65 -31.90 27.81
N LYS A 214 19.27 -30.81 27.14
CA LYS A 214 19.86 -30.36 25.88
C LYS A 214 20.77 -29.13 26.01
N LEU A 215 20.96 -28.60 27.22
CA LEU A 215 21.90 -27.51 27.43
C LEU A 215 23.32 -28.05 27.51
N GLU A 216 24.19 -27.50 26.67
CA GLU A 216 25.63 -27.76 26.65
C GLU A 216 26.27 -27.38 28.02
N PRO A 217 27.26 -28.14 28.53
CA PRO A 217 27.94 -27.81 29.78
C PRO A 217 28.49 -26.38 29.80
N LEU A 218 28.47 -25.70 30.95
CA LEU A 218 28.71 -24.25 31.05
C LEU A 218 30.02 -23.76 30.39
N ALA A 219 31.07 -24.59 30.36
CA ALA A 219 32.32 -24.26 29.66
C ALA A 219 32.16 -24.25 28.13
N GLU A 220 31.47 -25.24 27.56
CA GLU A 220 31.16 -25.34 26.13
C GLU A 220 30.15 -24.26 25.72
N ALA A 221 29.09 -24.07 26.51
CA ALA A 221 28.10 -23.03 26.30
C ALA A 221 28.74 -21.63 26.19
N ARG A 222 29.73 -21.31 27.03
CA ARG A 222 30.47 -20.04 26.98
C ARG A 222 31.26 -19.86 25.68
N GLU A 223 31.90 -20.90 25.16
CA GLU A 223 32.59 -20.82 23.87
C GLU A 223 31.60 -20.68 22.70
N ILE A 224 30.44 -21.35 22.74
CA ILE A 224 29.36 -21.16 21.76
C ILE A 224 28.85 -19.70 21.79
N LEU A 225 28.60 -19.14 22.96
CA LEU A 225 28.15 -17.73 23.14
C LEU A 225 29.20 -16.73 22.66
N LYS A 226 30.49 -16.98 22.93
CA LYS A 226 31.65 -16.19 22.47
C LYS A 226 31.78 -16.21 20.95
N LEU A 227 31.64 -17.38 20.30
CA LEU A 227 31.60 -17.50 18.85
C LEU A 227 30.39 -16.78 18.24
N ALA A 228 29.21 -16.86 18.90
CA ALA A 228 28.03 -16.12 18.49
C ALA A 228 28.23 -14.60 18.58
N ARG A 229 28.84 -14.09 19.67
CA ARG A 229 29.19 -12.66 19.81
C ARG A 229 30.14 -12.19 18.71
N ALA A 230 31.16 -12.98 18.38
CA ALA A 230 32.09 -12.67 17.28
C ALA A 230 31.40 -12.66 15.91
N LYS A 231 30.48 -13.59 15.66
CA LYS A 231 29.63 -13.64 14.46
C LYS A 231 28.73 -12.39 14.35
N VAL A 232 28.04 -12.00 15.42
CA VAL A 232 27.21 -10.80 15.47
C VAL A 232 28.04 -9.54 15.25
N HIS A 233 29.16 -9.37 15.97
CA HIS A 233 30.01 -8.19 15.84
C HIS A 233 30.49 -7.98 14.39
N LYS A 234 30.77 -9.06 13.66
CA LYS A 234 31.15 -9.02 12.24
C LYS A 234 29.98 -8.77 11.27
N GLN A 235 28.73 -9.07 11.65
CA GLN A 235 27.56 -9.03 10.76
C GLN A 235 26.59 -7.87 11.05
N ALA A 236 26.64 -7.30 12.25
CA ALA A 236 25.61 -6.40 12.78
C ALA A 236 26.19 -5.38 13.79
N ALA A 237 27.45 -4.95 13.62
CA ALA A 237 28.18 -4.06 14.54
C ALA A 237 27.40 -2.80 14.99
N ASN A 238 26.54 -2.28 14.12
CA ASN A 238 25.79 -1.04 14.34
C ASN A 238 24.43 -1.22 15.07
N VAL A 239 24.12 -2.43 15.58
CA VAL A 239 22.87 -2.68 16.34
C VAL A 239 23.08 -3.56 17.57
N GLU A 240 22.47 -3.16 18.69
CA GLU A 240 22.71 -3.79 20.01
C GLU A 240 21.83 -5.03 20.28
N HIS A 241 20.61 -5.08 19.73
CA HIS A 241 19.61 -6.10 20.07
C HIS A 241 20.07 -7.57 19.88
N PRO A 242 20.92 -7.95 18.89
CA PRO A 242 21.40 -9.33 18.79
C PRO A 242 22.47 -9.66 19.84
N HIS A 243 23.26 -8.66 20.27
CA HIS A 243 24.20 -8.82 21.40
C HIS A 243 23.45 -8.95 22.73
N ILE A 244 22.41 -8.14 22.94
CA ILE A 244 21.53 -8.22 24.10
C ILE A 244 20.83 -9.59 24.17
N CYS A 245 20.35 -10.12 23.03
CA CYS A 245 19.78 -11.46 22.95
C CYS A 245 20.75 -12.53 23.49
N ILE A 246 22.01 -12.53 23.04
CA ILE A 246 23.03 -13.48 23.53
C ILE A 246 23.28 -13.32 25.03
N ASN A 247 23.30 -12.09 25.55
CA ASN A 247 23.51 -11.82 26.98
C ASN A 247 22.35 -12.36 27.83
N VAL A 248 21.09 -12.15 27.42
CA VAL A 248 19.89 -12.67 28.11
C VAL A 248 19.84 -14.20 28.11
N ILE A 249 20.32 -14.84 27.03
CA ILE A 249 20.46 -16.31 26.97
C ILE A 249 21.53 -16.79 27.96
N GLU A 250 22.72 -16.17 27.99
CA GLU A 250 23.77 -16.53 28.95
C GLU A 250 23.32 -16.32 30.40
N ASP A 251 22.67 -15.20 30.69
CA ASP A 251 22.13 -14.88 32.00
C ASP A 251 21.18 -15.96 32.53
N GLY A 252 20.30 -16.47 31.67
CA GLY A 252 19.37 -17.54 32.00
C GLY A 252 19.97 -18.94 32.07
N ILE A 253 21.20 -19.13 31.56
CA ILE A 253 22.00 -20.36 31.74
C ILE A 253 22.79 -20.27 33.05
N VAL A 254 23.42 -19.12 33.33
CA VAL A 254 24.28 -18.89 34.51
C VAL A 254 23.48 -18.67 35.80
N SER A 255 22.40 -17.90 35.73
CA SER A 255 21.60 -17.47 36.90
C SER A 255 20.27 -18.24 37.04
N GLY A 256 20.03 -19.21 36.16
CA GLY A 256 18.80 -20.00 36.11
C GLY A 256 17.64 -19.33 35.35
N PRO A 257 16.62 -20.12 34.95
CA PRO A 257 15.63 -19.70 33.95
C PRO A 257 14.76 -18.51 34.35
N ARG A 258 14.24 -18.45 35.59
CA ARG A 258 13.39 -17.31 36.04
C ARG A 258 14.16 -15.98 36.04
N ALA A 259 15.46 -15.99 36.37
CA ALA A 259 16.31 -14.79 36.25
C ALA A 259 16.50 -14.37 34.78
N GLY A 260 16.68 -15.34 33.88
CA GLY A 260 16.70 -15.10 32.43
C GLY A 260 15.40 -14.48 31.91
N LEU A 261 14.23 -15.00 32.33
CA LEU A 261 12.91 -14.47 31.93
C LEU A 261 12.69 -13.02 32.37
N LEU A 262 13.05 -12.67 33.62
CA LEU A 262 12.90 -11.30 34.11
C LEU A 262 13.75 -10.31 33.30
N LYS A 263 15.00 -10.70 32.97
CA LYS A 263 15.88 -9.90 32.11
C LYS A 263 15.40 -9.85 30.65
N GLU A 264 14.79 -10.92 30.15
CA GLU A 264 14.20 -10.97 28.80
C GLU A 264 13.09 -9.92 28.64
N VAL A 265 12.13 -9.89 29.57
CA VAL A 265 11.02 -8.91 29.56
C VAL A 265 11.56 -7.48 29.69
N GLU A 266 12.51 -7.25 30.59
CA GLU A 266 13.12 -5.93 30.80
C GLU A 266 13.82 -5.42 29.52
N TRP A 267 14.62 -6.24 28.87
CA TRP A 267 15.34 -5.86 27.65
C TRP A 267 14.43 -5.76 26.43
N SER A 268 13.43 -6.63 26.28
CA SER A 268 12.47 -6.56 25.17
C SER A 268 11.67 -5.25 25.22
N GLN A 269 11.20 -4.84 26.41
CA GLN A 269 10.51 -3.56 26.62
C GLN A 269 11.42 -2.34 26.33
N LYS A 270 12.67 -2.35 26.81
CA LYS A 270 13.64 -1.28 26.50
C LYS A 270 13.87 -1.17 24.99
N LEU A 271 14.15 -2.29 24.32
CA LEU A 271 14.44 -2.34 22.89
C LEU A 271 13.26 -1.88 22.02
N GLN A 272 12.02 -2.21 22.40
CA GLN A 272 10.82 -1.77 21.69
C GLN A 272 10.69 -0.23 21.62
N SER A 273 11.25 0.49 22.60
CA SER A 273 11.28 1.96 22.61
C SER A 273 12.38 2.59 21.74
N SER A 274 13.35 1.79 21.26
CA SER A 274 14.55 2.28 20.55
C SER A 274 14.26 2.81 19.14
N GLU A 275 15.13 3.70 18.66
CA GLU A 275 15.11 4.19 17.27
C GLU A 275 15.33 3.06 16.25
N THR A 276 16.19 2.09 16.58
CA THR A 276 16.42 0.87 15.80
C THR A 276 15.13 0.06 15.63
N SER A 277 14.35 -0.15 16.70
CA SER A 277 13.08 -0.88 16.60
C SER A 277 12.04 -0.08 15.83
N LYS A 278 11.86 1.22 16.11
CA LYS A 278 10.97 2.12 15.36
C LYS A 278 11.27 2.09 13.84
N SER A 279 12.55 2.13 13.49
CA SER A 279 13.05 2.05 12.11
C SER A 279 12.73 0.71 11.43
N LEU A 280 13.04 -0.41 12.10
CA LEU A 280 12.80 -1.76 11.55
C LEU A 280 11.30 -2.09 11.46
N VAL A 281 10.51 -1.64 12.44
CA VAL A 281 9.04 -1.73 12.42
C VAL A 281 8.45 -0.88 11.28
N HIS A 282 8.97 0.34 11.04
CA HIS A 282 8.58 1.13 9.86
C HIS A 282 8.85 0.37 8.56
N PHE A 283 10.07 -0.13 8.37
CA PHE A 283 10.44 -0.89 7.17
C PHE A 283 9.59 -2.16 6.98
N PHE A 284 9.29 -2.89 8.04
CA PHE A 284 8.39 -4.06 8.04
C PHE A 284 6.97 -3.73 7.52
N PHE A 285 6.47 -2.53 7.82
CA PHE A 285 5.20 -2.04 7.29
C PHE A 285 5.34 -1.46 5.87
N ALA A 286 6.42 -0.73 5.58
CA ALA A 286 6.70 -0.17 4.25
C ALA A 286 6.79 -1.28 3.19
N GLN A 287 7.53 -2.37 3.47
CA GLN A 287 7.64 -3.53 2.60
C GLN A 287 6.27 -4.21 2.31
N ARG A 288 5.34 -4.15 3.26
CA ARG A 288 3.95 -4.63 3.06
C ARG A 288 3.11 -3.62 2.29
N ALA A 289 3.36 -2.33 2.45
CA ALA A 289 2.65 -1.25 1.76
C ALA A 289 2.93 -1.19 0.25
N THR A 290 4.09 -1.68 -0.23
CA THR A 290 4.37 -1.77 -1.69
C THR A 290 3.36 -2.69 -2.42
N SER A 291 2.80 -3.67 -1.71
CA SER A 291 1.76 -4.56 -2.25
C SER A 291 0.38 -3.90 -2.42
N LYS A 292 0.24 -2.64 -1.99
CA LYS A 292 -0.95 -1.78 -2.18
C LYS A 292 -0.55 -0.59 -3.03
N VAL A 293 -1.11 -0.55 -4.24
CA VAL A 293 -0.86 0.47 -5.27
C VAL A 293 -2.21 1.08 -5.67
N THR A 294 -2.32 2.39 -5.51
CA THR A 294 -3.51 3.19 -5.83
C THR A 294 -3.71 3.30 -7.34
N GLY A 295 -4.95 3.24 -7.82
CA GLY A 295 -5.29 3.18 -9.25
C GLY A 295 -4.95 1.84 -9.93
N VAL A 296 -4.67 0.80 -9.15
CA VAL A 296 -4.23 -0.52 -9.63
C VAL A 296 -4.83 -1.66 -8.80
N THR A 297 -4.49 -1.73 -7.51
CA THR A 297 -4.89 -2.85 -6.62
C THR A 297 -6.24 -2.65 -5.95
N ASP A 298 -6.64 -1.39 -5.79
CA ASP A 298 -7.96 -0.89 -5.41
C ASP A 298 -9.04 -1.13 -6.49
N LEU A 299 -8.65 -1.38 -7.74
CA LEU A 299 -9.56 -1.77 -8.83
C LEU A 299 -10.13 -3.19 -8.67
N GLY A 300 -9.59 -4.00 -7.75
CA GLY A 300 -10.06 -5.37 -7.50
C GLY A 300 -9.69 -6.39 -8.59
N LEU A 301 -8.72 -6.06 -9.45
CA LEU A 301 -8.22 -6.96 -10.50
C LEU A 301 -7.54 -8.21 -9.90
N MET A 302 -7.77 -9.37 -10.52
CA MET A 302 -7.13 -10.63 -10.14
C MET A 302 -5.90 -10.91 -11.02
N PRO A 303 -4.76 -11.37 -10.47
CA PRO A 303 -3.60 -11.71 -11.29
C PRO A 303 -3.87 -12.86 -12.26
N ARG A 304 -3.39 -12.75 -13.49
CA ARG A 304 -3.44 -13.80 -14.51
C ARG A 304 -2.41 -14.90 -14.22
N THR A 305 -2.74 -16.13 -14.58
CA THR A 305 -1.85 -17.29 -14.42
C THR A 305 -0.79 -17.32 -15.53
N ILE A 306 0.37 -16.73 -15.27
CA ILE A 306 1.57 -16.87 -16.09
C ILE A 306 2.10 -18.30 -15.93
N ARG A 307 2.28 -19.02 -17.04
CA ARG A 307 2.78 -20.41 -17.12
C ARG A 307 4.17 -20.50 -17.72
N LYS A 308 4.42 -19.81 -18.84
CA LYS A 308 5.72 -19.81 -19.54
C LYS A 308 6.29 -18.40 -19.65
N VAL A 309 7.60 -18.26 -19.41
CA VAL A 309 8.34 -16.99 -19.50
C VAL A 309 9.45 -17.11 -20.54
N ALA A 310 9.78 -16.03 -21.23
CA ALA A 310 10.97 -15.96 -22.09
C ALA A 310 11.89 -14.79 -21.69
N ILE A 311 13.20 -14.99 -21.86
CA ILE A 311 14.25 -14.00 -21.62
C ILE A 311 14.98 -13.73 -22.92
N ILE A 312 15.09 -12.47 -23.33
CA ILE A 312 15.86 -12.06 -24.51
C ILE A 312 17.24 -11.56 -24.05
N GLY A 313 18.29 -12.32 -24.37
CA GLY A 313 19.68 -12.06 -23.97
C GLY A 313 20.17 -12.94 -22.81
N GLY A 314 21.27 -13.65 -23.02
CA GLY A 314 21.97 -14.54 -22.08
C GLY A 314 23.09 -13.86 -21.29
N GLY A 315 23.09 -12.52 -21.24
CA GLY A 315 24.05 -11.72 -20.48
C GLY A 315 23.96 -11.89 -18.96
N LEU A 316 24.69 -11.06 -18.21
CA LEU A 316 24.73 -11.10 -16.74
C LEU A 316 23.32 -10.98 -16.12
N MET A 317 22.51 -10.04 -16.62
CA MET A 317 21.15 -9.82 -16.13
C MET A 317 20.20 -10.95 -16.56
N GLY A 318 20.09 -11.22 -17.86
CA GLY A 318 19.17 -12.25 -18.38
C GLY A 318 19.42 -13.64 -17.79
N SER A 319 20.69 -14.08 -17.67
CA SER A 319 21.00 -15.35 -17.00
C SER A 319 20.66 -15.34 -15.50
N GLY A 320 20.80 -14.20 -14.81
CA GLY A 320 20.35 -14.03 -13.42
C GLY A 320 18.81 -14.07 -13.26
N ILE A 321 18.07 -13.46 -14.20
CA ILE A 321 16.61 -13.45 -14.23
C ILE A 321 16.07 -14.85 -14.55
N ALA A 322 16.62 -15.53 -15.56
CA ALA A 322 16.33 -16.93 -15.85
C ALA A 322 16.57 -17.83 -14.63
N THR A 323 17.69 -17.63 -13.92
CA THR A 323 18.02 -18.38 -12.69
C THR A 323 16.94 -18.23 -11.60
N VAL A 324 16.42 -17.03 -11.33
CA VAL A 324 15.41 -16.86 -10.27
C VAL A 324 14.03 -17.39 -10.68
N LEU A 325 13.70 -17.37 -11.97
CA LEU A 325 12.46 -17.92 -12.52
C LEU A 325 12.41 -19.45 -12.43
N ILE A 326 13.45 -20.15 -12.90
CA ILE A 326 13.50 -21.63 -12.83
C ILE A 326 13.55 -22.14 -11.39
N LEU A 327 14.26 -21.44 -10.49
CA LEU A 327 14.22 -21.71 -9.03
C LEU A 327 12.81 -21.55 -8.42
N SER A 328 11.92 -20.83 -9.10
CA SER A 328 10.53 -20.59 -8.70
C SER A 328 9.53 -21.46 -9.49
N ASN A 329 10.04 -22.52 -10.14
CA ASN A 329 9.29 -23.49 -10.96
C ASN A 329 8.54 -22.84 -12.14
N TYR A 330 9.18 -21.89 -12.83
CA TYR A 330 8.75 -21.43 -14.16
C TYR A 330 9.58 -22.09 -15.26
N PRO A 331 8.97 -22.71 -16.29
CA PRO A 331 9.60 -22.93 -17.58
C PRO A 331 10.08 -21.60 -18.19
N VAL A 332 11.35 -21.56 -18.61
CA VAL A 332 12.01 -20.38 -19.18
C VAL A 332 12.62 -20.72 -20.53
N ILE A 333 12.20 -19.97 -21.57
CA ILE A 333 12.92 -19.89 -22.84
C ILE A 333 14.01 -18.83 -22.72
N LEU A 334 15.25 -19.16 -23.07
CA LEU A 334 16.35 -18.21 -23.21
C LEU A 334 16.66 -18.02 -24.70
N LYS A 335 16.38 -16.82 -25.22
CA LYS A 335 16.59 -16.45 -26.62
C LYS A 335 17.86 -15.64 -26.76
N GLU A 336 18.73 -16.02 -27.67
CA GLU A 336 19.97 -15.28 -28.01
C GLU A 336 20.08 -14.96 -29.51
N VAL A 337 21.13 -14.25 -29.91
CA VAL A 337 21.40 -13.89 -31.32
C VAL A 337 22.27 -14.91 -32.06
N ASN A 338 23.04 -15.73 -31.34
CA ASN A 338 23.81 -16.85 -31.90
C ASN A 338 24.13 -17.91 -30.84
N GLU A 339 24.57 -19.08 -31.29
CA GLU A 339 24.85 -20.25 -30.46
C GLU A 339 25.95 -20.01 -29.40
N SER A 340 26.96 -19.18 -29.71
CA SER A 340 28.05 -18.88 -28.77
C SER A 340 27.54 -18.10 -27.56
N TYR A 341 26.73 -17.06 -27.78
CA TYR A 341 26.10 -16.33 -26.69
C TYR A 341 25.04 -17.16 -25.96
N LEU A 342 24.29 -18.02 -26.67
CA LEU A 342 23.32 -18.92 -26.07
C LEU A 342 23.97 -19.90 -25.08
N GLN A 343 25.01 -20.61 -25.50
CA GLN A 343 25.75 -21.54 -24.64
C GLN A 343 26.46 -20.82 -23.49
N ALA A 344 26.98 -19.61 -23.71
CA ALA A 344 27.52 -18.78 -22.63
C ALA A 344 26.44 -18.37 -21.61
N GLY A 345 25.22 -18.06 -22.05
CA GLY A 345 24.08 -17.77 -21.19
C GLY A 345 23.62 -18.96 -20.36
N ILE A 346 23.45 -20.12 -21.00
CA ILE A 346 23.14 -21.40 -20.33
C ILE A 346 24.23 -21.77 -19.32
N GLY A 347 25.51 -21.58 -19.68
CA GLY A 347 26.67 -21.78 -18.81
C GLY A 347 26.62 -20.90 -17.55
N ARG A 348 26.22 -19.63 -17.67
CA ARG A 348 26.03 -18.73 -16.51
C ARG A 348 24.90 -19.21 -15.59
N VAL A 349 23.78 -19.69 -16.14
CA VAL A 349 22.68 -20.25 -15.33
C VAL A 349 23.14 -21.50 -14.58
N LYS A 350 23.83 -22.43 -15.25
CA LYS A 350 24.44 -23.62 -14.62
C LYS A 350 25.40 -23.23 -13.50
N ALA A 351 26.29 -22.26 -13.73
CA ALA A 351 27.22 -21.76 -12.71
C ALA A 351 26.52 -21.13 -11.50
N ASN A 352 25.45 -20.34 -11.71
CA ASN A 352 24.67 -19.76 -10.63
C ASN A 352 24.04 -20.83 -9.73
N LEU A 353 23.45 -21.87 -10.32
CA LEU A 353 22.83 -22.98 -9.59
C LEU A 353 23.87 -23.84 -8.86
N GLN A 354 24.98 -24.20 -9.53
CA GLN A 354 26.07 -24.94 -8.88
C GLN A 354 26.67 -24.15 -7.71
N SER A 355 26.73 -22.82 -7.80
CA SER A 355 27.14 -21.96 -6.69
C SER A 355 26.21 -22.06 -5.47
N ARG A 356 24.93 -22.44 -5.64
CA ARG A 356 23.99 -22.71 -4.54
C ARG A 356 24.22 -24.09 -3.93
N VAL A 357 24.47 -25.11 -4.76
CA VAL A 357 24.81 -26.47 -4.32
C VAL A 357 26.10 -26.44 -3.49
N ASN A 358 27.16 -25.83 -4.00
CA ASN A 358 28.45 -25.68 -3.31
C ASN A 358 28.37 -24.85 -2.01
N LYS A 359 27.25 -24.15 -1.78
CA LYS A 359 26.97 -23.37 -0.55
C LYS A 359 25.93 -24.04 0.36
N GLY A 360 25.56 -25.30 0.10
CA GLY A 360 24.56 -26.05 0.87
C GLY A 360 23.12 -25.49 0.79
N LYS A 361 22.82 -24.63 -0.20
CA LYS A 361 21.51 -23.97 -0.35
C LYS A 361 20.57 -24.68 -1.34
N MET A 362 20.95 -25.86 -1.81
CA MET A 362 20.30 -26.68 -2.84
C MET A 362 21.00 -28.06 -2.89
N ASN A 363 20.27 -29.14 -3.15
CA ASN A 363 20.86 -30.46 -3.48
C ASN A 363 20.99 -30.61 -5.02
N LEU A 364 21.70 -31.65 -5.48
CA LEU A 364 21.92 -31.89 -6.92
C LEU A 364 20.60 -32.13 -7.68
N GLU A 365 19.71 -32.95 -7.15
CA GLU A 365 18.39 -33.25 -7.72
C GLU A 365 17.57 -31.99 -8.01
N ASN A 366 17.44 -31.05 -7.06
CA ASN A 366 16.72 -29.80 -7.31
C ASN A 366 17.50 -28.82 -8.22
N CYS A 367 18.82 -28.99 -8.39
CA CYS A 367 19.60 -28.26 -9.38
C CYS A 367 19.30 -28.76 -10.80
N GLU A 368 19.28 -30.08 -11.01
CA GLU A 368 18.94 -30.72 -12.28
C GLU A 368 17.48 -30.44 -12.68
N LYS A 369 16.55 -30.54 -11.72
CA LYS A 369 15.14 -30.19 -11.90
C LYS A 369 14.92 -28.70 -12.23
N ALA A 370 15.76 -27.81 -11.71
CA ALA A 370 15.72 -26.39 -12.11
C ALA A 370 16.31 -26.19 -13.52
N LEU A 371 17.35 -26.93 -13.89
CA LEU A 371 17.95 -26.84 -15.23
C LEU A 371 17.05 -27.40 -16.33
N SER A 372 16.26 -28.44 -16.09
CA SER A 372 15.32 -28.99 -17.09
C SER A 372 14.16 -28.06 -17.44
N LEU A 373 13.94 -26.99 -16.65
CA LEU A 373 13.00 -25.92 -16.96
C LEU A 373 13.57 -24.84 -17.91
N LEU A 374 14.86 -24.90 -18.27
CA LEU A 374 15.51 -23.95 -19.17
C LEU A 374 15.64 -24.52 -20.59
N THR A 375 15.10 -23.83 -21.58
CA THR A 375 15.25 -24.17 -23.01
C THR A 375 15.95 -23.03 -23.76
N GLY A 376 16.99 -23.34 -24.53
CA GLY A 376 17.69 -22.35 -25.35
C GLY A 376 17.16 -22.29 -26.79
N VAL A 377 17.00 -21.09 -27.36
CA VAL A 377 16.56 -20.87 -28.75
C VAL A 377 17.28 -19.68 -29.41
N LEU A 378 17.24 -19.60 -30.74
CA LEU A 378 17.84 -18.51 -31.53
C LEU A 378 16.81 -17.67 -32.31
N ASP A 379 15.65 -18.25 -32.61
CA ASP A 379 14.51 -17.63 -33.30
C ASP A 379 13.45 -17.07 -32.32
N TYR A 380 12.39 -16.49 -32.87
CA TYR A 380 11.21 -16.01 -32.12
C TYR A 380 9.97 -16.91 -32.31
N GLU A 381 10.00 -17.94 -33.17
CA GLU A 381 8.85 -18.81 -33.48
C GLU A 381 8.41 -19.60 -32.23
N HIS A 382 9.35 -19.90 -31.34
CA HIS A 382 9.13 -20.57 -30.05
C HIS A 382 8.39 -19.73 -28.99
N LEU A 383 8.05 -18.46 -29.27
CA LEU A 383 7.42 -17.54 -28.31
C LEU A 383 5.88 -17.49 -28.38
N LYS A 384 5.26 -18.26 -29.29
CA LYS A 384 3.81 -18.23 -29.59
C LYS A 384 2.89 -18.61 -28.42
N ASP A 385 3.42 -19.29 -27.40
CA ASP A 385 2.70 -19.71 -26.19
C ASP A 385 3.34 -19.18 -24.89
N VAL A 386 4.10 -18.07 -24.99
CA VAL A 386 4.71 -17.38 -23.83
C VAL A 386 3.74 -16.34 -23.26
N ASP A 387 3.64 -16.26 -21.92
CA ASP A 387 2.74 -15.33 -21.21
C ASP A 387 3.45 -14.03 -20.76
N LEU A 388 4.77 -14.08 -20.61
CA LEU A 388 5.64 -12.95 -20.25
C LEU A 388 6.98 -13.06 -20.96
N VAL A 389 7.42 -11.99 -21.62
CA VAL A 389 8.80 -11.82 -22.10
C VAL A 389 9.50 -10.77 -21.24
N ILE A 390 10.76 -11.00 -20.88
CA ILE A 390 11.65 -10.01 -20.26
C ILE A 390 12.87 -9.80 -21.15
N GLU A 391 12.97 -8.62 -21.74
CA GLU A 391 14.09 -8.18 -22.55
C GLU A 391 15.25 -7.72 -21.65
N ALA A 392 16.45 -8.28 -21.86
CA ALA A 392 17.64 -8.03 -21.04
C ALA A 392 18.92 -7.92 -21.90
N VAL A 393 18.82 -7.29 -23.08
CA VAL A 393 19.95 -6.94 -23.95
C VAL A 393 20.54 -5.56 -23.60
N ILE A 394 21.65 -5.22 -24.27
CA ILE A 394 22.38 -3.96 -24.11
C ILE A 394 21.52 -2.71 -24.26
N GLU A 395 21.93 -1.61 -23.62
CA GLU A 395 21.23 -0.32 -23.66
C GLU A 395 21.44 0.39 -25.01
N ASN A 396 20.63 -0.01 -25.99
CA ASN A 396 20.54 0.62 -27.30
C ASN A 396 19.06 0.76 -27.70
N VAL A 397 18.60 2.00 -27.94
CA VAL A 397 17.19 2.32 -28.22
C VAL A 397 16.70 1.57 -29.47
N ASN A 398 17.41 1.70 -30.59
CA ASN A 398 17.00 1.14 -31.88
C ASN A 398 16.90 -0.39 -31.82
N LEU A 399 17.86 -1.06 -31.15
CA LEU A 399 17.84 -2.50 -30.94
C LEU A 399 16.64 -2.93 -30.08
N LYS A 400 16.33 -2.20 -28.99
CA LYS A 400 15.16 -2.51 -28.15
C LYS A 400 13.84 -2.25 -28.89
N GLN A 401 13.73 -1.17 -29.67
CA GLN A 401 12.58 -0.91 -30.54
C GLN A 401 12.36 -2.06 -31.55
N GLN A 402 13.43 -2.53 -32.21
CA GLN A 402 13.35 -3.67 -33.13
C GLN A 402 12.89 -4.94 -32.39
N ILE A 403 13.50 -5.26 -31.25
CA ILE A 403 13.10 -6.42 -30.43
C ILE A 403 11.63 -6.32 -30.03
N PHE A 404 11.14 -5.17 -29.58
CA PHE A 404 9.73 -5.03 -29.19
C PHE A 404 8.76 -5.13 -30.38
N SER A 405 9.17 -4.71 -31.58
CA SER A 405 8.42 -4.96 -32.83
C SER A 405 8.39 -6.45 -33.20
N ASP A 406 9.50 -7.18 -33.07
CA ASP A 406 9.54 -8.64 -33.25
C ASP A 406 8.64 -9.34 -32.22
N LEU A 407 8.71 -8.94 -30.95
CA LEU A 407 7.89 -9.52 -29.87
C LEU A 407 6.39 -9.25 -30.08
N GLU A 408 6.00 -8.07 -30.57
CA GLU A 408 4.61 -7.79 -30.94
C GLU A 408 4.09 -8.74 -32.03
N LYS A 409 4.93 -9.07 -33.01
CA LYS A 409 4.62 -9.97 -34.13
C LYS A 409 4.55 -11.45 -33.71
N TYR A 410 5.45 -11.90 -32.84
CA TYR A 410 5.64 -13.33 -32.52
C TYR A 410 4.96 -13.80 -31.24
N CYS A 411 4.73 -12.92 -30.26
CA CYS A 411 4.09 -13.28 -29.00
C CYS A 411 2.56 -13.12 -29.07
N PRO A 412 1.78 -13.99 -28.41
CA PRO A 412 0.32 -13.91 -28.44
C PRO A 412 -0.17 -12.61 -27.78
N ARG A 413 -1.36 -12.12 -28.16
CA ARG A 413 -1.87 -10.81 -27.72
C ARG A 413 -1.97 -10.63 -26.20
N HIS A 414 -2.10 -11.70 -25.43
CA HIS A 414 -2.15 -11.63 -23.96
C HIS A 414 -0.76 -11.52 -23.31
N CYS A 415 0.32 -11.79 -24.04
CA CYS A 415 1.68 -11.81 -23.53
C CYS A 415 2.13 -10.43 -23.06
N ILE A 416 2.72 -10.37 -21.85
CA ILE A 416 3.33 -9.16 -21.29
C ILE A 416 4.71 -8.95 -21.92
N LEU A 417 5.00 -7.74 -22.38
CA LEU A 417 6.29 -7.37 -22.98
C LEU A 417 7.05 -6.47 -22.00
N ALA A 418 7.96 -7.06 -21.20
CA ALA A 418 8.72 -6.33 -20.19
C ALA A 418 10.16 -6.03 -20.63
N SER A 419 10.70 -4.85 -20.29
CA SER A 419 12.14 -4.54 -20.44
C SER A 419 12.83 -4.45 -19.08
N ASN A 420 14.08 -4.94 -19.01
CA ASN A 420 15.02 -4.74 -17.92
C ASN A 420 16.00 -3.59 -18.22
N THR A 421 15.66 -2.61 -19.07
CA THR A 421 16.44 -1.37 -19.15
C THR A 421 16.52 -0.71 -17.77
N SER A 422 17.65 -0.06 -17.48
CA SER A 422 17.93 0.67 -16.24
C SER A 422 17.75 2.18 -16.37
N THR A 423 17.60 2.70 -17.60
CA THR A 423 17.63 4.15 -17.88
C THR A 423 16.82 4.62 -19.11
N ILE A 424 16.49 3.76 -20.07
CA ILE A 424 15.79 4.16 -21.30
C ILE A 424 14.29 4.35 -21.00
N ASP A 425 13.71 5.39 -21.58
CA ASP A 425 12.28 5.68 -21.51
C ASP A 425 11.45 4.57 -22.22
N LEU A 426 10.54 3.93 -21.49
CA LEU A 426 9.68 2.85 -22.01
C LEU A 426 8.78 3.30 -23.18
N ASN A 427 8.40 4.59 -23.25
CA ASN A 427 7.65 5.14 -24.37
C ASN A 427 8.46 5.08 -25.66
N MET A 428 9.79 5.29 -25.60
CA MET A 428 10.68 5.15 -26.75
C MET A 428 10.79 3.68 -27.17
N ILE A 429 10.93 2.75 -26.22
CA ILE A 429 10.99 1.32 -26.53
C ILE A 429 9.70 0.84 -27.23
N GLY A 430 8.53 1.30 -26.76
CA GLY A 430 7.24 0.96 -27.34
C GLY A 430 6.81 1.79 -28.56
N GLU A 431 7.60 2.78 -29.00
CA GLU A 431 7.21 3.78 -30.00
C GLU A 431 6.67 3.16 -31.30
N ASN A 432 7.37 2.16 -31.82
CA ASN A 432 7.04 1.44 -33.06
C ASN A 432 6.11 0.22 -32.85
N THR A 433 5.25 0.24 -31.83
CA THR A 433 4.31 -0.86 -31.51
C THR A 433 2.91 -0.35 -31.21
N VAL A 434 1.88 -1.16 -31.45
CA VAL A 434 0.49 -0.87 -31.03
C VAL A 434 0.18 -1.43 -29.63
N SER A 435 0.95 -2.41 -29.16
CA SER A 435 0.85 -3.13 -27.88
C SER A 435 1.32 -2.33 -26.65
N GLN A 436 1.23 -1.00 -26.68
CA GLN A 436 1.75 -0.13 -25.61
C GLN A 436 1.00 -0.30 -24.27
N ASP A 437 -0.17 -0.93 -24.28
CA ASP A 437 -0.94 -1.33 -23.09
C ASP A 437 -0.30 -2.51 -22.33
N ARG A 438 0.44 -3.37 -23.03
CA ARG A 438 1.13 -4.55 -22.48
C ARG A 438 2.65 -4.41 -22.39
N ILE A 439 3.18 -3.21 -22.65
CA ILE A 439 4.57 -2.82 -22.41
C ILE A 439 4.76 -2.27 -20.99
N VAL A 440 5.82 -2.73 -20.32
CA VAL A 440 6.13 -2.42 -18.91
C VAL A 440 7.65 -2.54 -18.66
N GLY A 441 8.16 -1.93 -17.60
CA GLY A 441 9.51 -2.21 -17.10
C GLY A 441 9.46 -3.26 -16.00
N ALA A 442 10.37 -4.23 -16.05
CA ALA A 442 10.64 -5.19 -14.99
C ALA A 442 12.14 -5.12 -14.67
N HIS A 443 12.53 -4.04 -13.99
CA HIS A 443 13.92 -3.70 -13.72
C HIS A 443 14.42 -4.46 -12.48
N PHE A 444 15.23 -5.49 -12.71
CA PHE A 444 15.96 -6.23 -11.69
C PHE A 444 17.32 -5.59 -11.40
N PHE A 445 17.81 -5.76 -10.18
CA PHE A 445 19.12 -5.25 -9.75
C PHE A 445 20.19 -6.34 -9.80
N SER A 446 21.41 -6.01 -10.23
CA SER A 446 22.49 -6.98 -10.37
C SER A 446 23.13 -7.36 -9.02
N PRO A 447 23.38 -8.65 -8.71
CA PRO A 447 23.01 -9.83 -9.49
C PRO A 447 21.53 -10.19 -9.29
N ALA A 448 20.79 -10.38 -10.39
CA ALA A 448 19.33 -10.53 -10.36
C ALA A 448 18.80 -11.76 -9.58
N HIS A 449 19.62 -12.79 -9.37
CA HIS A 449 19.28 -13.95 -8.52
C HIS A 449 19.60 -13.75 -7.02
N VAL A 450 20.16 -12.60 -6.63
CA VAL A 450 20.53 -12.23 -5.25
C VAL A 450 19.74 -11.02 -4.76
N MET A 451 19.73 -9.91 -5.51
CA MET A 451 19.14 -8.64 -5.05
C MET A 451 17.62 -8.77 -4.84
N PRO A 452 17.05 -8.28 -3.71
CA PRO A 452 15.66 -8.56 -3.35
C PRO A 452 14.62 -7.66 -4.03
N LEU A 453 15.02 -6.51 -4.59
CA LEU A 453 14.11 -5.55 -5.22
C LEU A 453 13.73 -5.94 -6.66
N LEU A 454 12.53 -5.54 -7.06
CA LEU A 454 12.08 -5.48 -8.46
C LEU A 454 11.34 -4.15 -8.67
N GLU A 455 11.81 -3.31 -9.59
CA GLU A 455 11.08 -2.12 -10.02
C GLU A 455 10.12 -2.49 -11.16
N ILE A 456 8.82 -2.34 -10.91
CA ILE A 456 7.77 -2.42 -11.93
C ILE A 456 7.51 -1.01 -12.43
N VAL A 457 8.04 -0.69 -13.60
CA VAL A 457 7.98 0.66 -14.18
C VAL A 457 6.79 0.75 -15.14
N TYR A 458 5.91 1.72 -14.98
CA TYR A 458 4.72 1.87 -15.83
C TYR A 458 4.69 3.20 -16.61
N THR A 459 4.08 3.16 -17.80
CA THR A 459 3.75 4.34 -18.60
C THR A 459 2.28 4.72 -18.40
N SER A 460 1.86 5.90 -18.90
CA SER A 460 0.45 6.30 -18.93
C SER A 460 -0.45 5.41 -19.81
N LYS A 461 0.14 4.51 -20.62
CA LYS A 461 -0.56 3.55 -21.48
C LYS A 461 -0.63 2.15 -20.88
N THR A 462 0.35 1.78 -20.05
CA THR A 462 0.48 0.45 -19.43
C THR A 462 -0.77 0.07 -18.63
N SER A 463 -1.36 -1.09 -18.95
CA SER A 463 -2.59 -1.58 -18.32
C SER A 463 -2.38 -1.95 -16.84
N PRO A 464 -3.26 -1.51 -15.91
CA PRO A 464 -3.19 -1.91 -14.50
C PRO A 464 -3.18 -3.42 -14.26
N GLN A 465 -3.76 -4.22 -15.17
CA GLN A 465 -3.72 -5.69 -15.09
C GLN A 465 -2.27 -6.21 -15.15
N VAL A 466 -1.44 -5.65 -16.02
CA VAL A 466 -0.03 -6.04 -16.20
C VAL A 466 0.78 -5.76 -14.94
N ILE A 467 0.49 -4.64 -14.28
CA ILE A 467 1.09 -4.27 -12.99
C ILE A 467 0.68 -5.28 -11.90
N VAL A 468 -0.60 -5.67 -11.85
CA VAL A 468 -1.11 -6.70 -10.91
C VAL A 468 -0.48 -8.08 -11.18
N ASP A 469 -0.27 -8.44 -12.44
CA ASP A 469 0.40 -9.69 -12.82
C ASP A 469 1.87 -9.70 -12.37
N LEU A 470 2.64 -8.63 -12.63
CA LEU A 470 4.03 -8.52 -12.18
C LEU A 470 4.15 -8.41 -10.65
N LEU A 471 3.20 -7.75 -9.97
CA LEU A 471 3.11 -7.75 -8.49
C LEU A 471 2.91 -9.17 -7.92
N SER A 472 2.23 -10.05 -8.66
CA SER A 472 2.04 -11.46 -8.30
C SER A 472 3.30 -12.29 -8.57
N ILE A 473 3.89 -12.15 -9.76
CA ILE A 473 5.15 -12.83 -10.13
C ILE A 473 6.26 -12.47 -9.15
N GLY A 474 6.48 -11.17 -8.89
CA GLY A 474 7.52 -10.67 -7.97
C GLY A 474 7.46 -11.36 -6.61
N LYS A 475 6.26 -11.48 -6.01
CA LYS A 475 6.05 -12.20 -4.75
C LYS A 475 6.38 -13.70 -4.88
N LYS A 476 5.94 -14.37 -5.96
CA LYS A 476 6.22 -15.80 -6.21
C LYS A 476 7.71 -16.08 -6.44
N ILE A 477 8.45 -15.16 -7.07
CA ILE A 477 9.91 -15.27 -7.26
C ILE A 477 10.73 -14.69 -6.10
N HIS A 478 10.09 -14.49 -4.94
CA HIS A 478 10.68 -13.97 -3.70
C HIS A 478 11.41 -12.63 -3.84
N LYS A 479 10.91 -11.76 -4.72
CA LYS A 479 11.25 -10.33 -4.77
C LYS A 479 10.24 -9.50 -3.98
N THR A 480 10.68 -8.33 -3.53
CA THR A 480 9.79 -7.25 -3.13
C THR A 480 9.59 -6.34 -4.34
N PRO A 481 8.40 -6.35 -4.98
CA PRO A 481 8.12 -5.40 -6.04
C PRO A 481 7.77 -4.02 -5.47
N ILE A 482 8.21 -2.96 -6.16
CA ILE A 482 7.69 -1.59 -6.04
C ILE A 482 7.15 -1.15 -7.41
N VAL A 483 6.14 -0.27 -7.43
CA VAL A 483 5.56 0.27 -8.68
C VAL A 483 5.90 1.74 -8.80
N VAL A 484 6.54 2.11 -9.92
CA VAL A 484 7.14 3.44 -10.13
C VAL A 484 6.85 3.97 -11.54
N GLY A 485 6.77 5.28 -11.68
CA GLY A 485 6.60 5.94 -12.97
C GLY A 485 7.84 5.84 -13.85
N ASN A 486 7.62 5.85 -15.17
CA ASN A 486 8.69 5.85 -16.17
C ASN A 486 9.39 7.22 -16.26
N CYS A 487 10.68 7.26 -15.90
CA CYS A 487 11.61 8.37 -16.13
C CYS A 487 13.06 7.86 -16.14
N THR A 488 14.03 8.69 -16.55
CA THR A 488 15.46 8.31 -16.54
C THR A 488 15.92 7.88 -15.14
N GLY A 489 16.29 6.60 -14.99
CA GLY A 489 16.73 5.99 -13.74
C GLY A 489 15.63 5.61 -12.74
N PHE A 490 14.35 5.73 -13.13
CA PHE A 490 13.17 5.34 -12.35
C PHE A 490 13.17 5.93 -10.92
N ALA A 491 13.05 5.10 -9.87
CA ALA A 491 13.18 5.56 -8.50
C ALA A 491 14.59 5.31 -7.94
N VAL A 492 15.10 4.07 -7.96
CA VAL A 492 16.40 3.75 -7.33
C VAL A 492 17.56 4.47 -8.00
N ASN A 493 17.82 4.19 -9.28
CA ASN A 493 19.04 4.67 -9.93
C ASN A 493 19.05 6.20 -9.99
N ARG A 494 17.88 6.81 -10.18
CA ARG A 494 17.66 8.26 -10.16
C ARG A 494 17.92 8.85 -8.78
N MET A 495 17.26 8.36 -7.74
CA MET A 495 17.45 8.84 -6.36
C MET A 495 18.91 8.67 -5.91
N PHE A 496 19.63 7.67 -6.42
CA PHE A 496 21.00 7.34 -6.02
C PHE A 496 22.11 8.03 -6.81
N PHE A 497 21.88 8.59 -8.01
CA PHE A 497 22.97 9.25 -8.77
C PHE A 497 23.70 10.36 -8.00
N PRO A 498 23.06 11.15 -7.11
CA PRO A 498 23.76 12.15 -6.31
C PRO A 498 24.77 11.56 -5.33
N TYR A 499 24.66 10.29 -4.92
CA TYR A 499 25.56 9.63 -3.95
C TYR A 499 27.02 9.68 -4.42
N SER A 500 27.30 9.16 -5.62
CA SER A 500 28.65 9.17 -6.21
C SER A 500 29.09 10.58 -6.62
N GLN A 501 28.17 11.42 -7.11
CA GLN A 501 28.49 12.80 -7.50
C GLN A 501 28.90 13.67 -6.30
N SER A 502 28.24 13.53 -5.16
CA SER A 502 28.59 14.21 -3.91
C SER A 502 29.96 13.76 -3.39
N ALA A 503 30.26 12.47 -3.47
CA ALA A 503 31.55 11.92 -3.09
C ALA A 503 32.69 12.46 -4.00
N HIS A 504 32.46 12.53 -5.31
CA HIS A 504 33.41 13.14 -6.23
C HIS A 504 33.65 14.63 -5.91
N LEU A 505 32.60 15.39 -5.61
CA LEU A 505 32.68 16.80 -5.21
C LEU A 505 33.56 16.98 -3.96
N LEU A 506 33.34 16.16 -2.93
CA LEU A 506 34.14 16.20 -1.71
C LEU A 506 35.63 15.91 -1.97
N VAL A 507 35.95 14.96 -2.86
CA VAL A 507 37.33 14.62 -3.23
C VAL A 507 37.98 15.73 -4.07
N ASP A 508 37.30 16.23 -5.09
CA ASP A 508 37.81 17.36 -5.89
C ASP A 508 38.06 18.58 -4.98
N HIS A 509 37.17 18.87 -4.02
CA HIS A 509 37.36 19.98 -3.08
C HIS A 509 38.36 19.73 -1.93
N GLY A 510 38.79 18.50 -1.65
CA GLY A 510 39.90 18.30 -0.70
C GLY A 510 39.96 17.01 0.10
N LEU A 511 38.83 16.36 0.32
CA LEU A 511 38.69 15.24 1.26
C LEU A 511 39.29 13.94 0.69
N ASP A 512 39.71 13.02 1.57
CA ASP A 512 40.30 11.76 1.16
C ASP A 512 39.24 10.71 0.76
N VAL A 513 39.56 9.93 -0.29
CA VAL A 513 38.70 8.87 -0.86
C VAL A 513 38.38 7.78 0.17
N TYR A 514 39.36 7.41 1.00
CA TYR A 514 39.23 6.36 1.99
C TYR A 514 38.51 6.85 3.25
N GLU A 515 38.68 8.12 3.62
CA GLU A 515 37.88 8.76 4.69
C GLU A 515 36.38 8.76 4.36
N ILE A 516 36.00 9.12 3.12
CA ILE A 516 34.60 9.08 2.67
C ILE A 516 34.04 7.66 2.73
N ASP A 517 34.73 6.67 2.14
CA ASP A 517 34.26 5.29 2.14
C ASP A 517 34.19 4.68 3.55
N ASN A 518 35.10 5.06 4.45
CA ASN A 518 35.07 4.66 5.86
C ASN A 518 33.88 5.29 6.61
N ALA A 519 33.62 6.60 6.46
CA ALA A 519 32.48 7.27 7.11
C ALA A 519 31.14 6.67 6.65
N ILE A 520 31.00 6.42 5.35
CA ILE A 520 29.75 5.90 4.75
C ILE A 520 29.51 4.41 5.08
N THR A 521 30.57 3.59 5.16
CA THR A 521 30.43 2.20 5.64
C THR A 521 30.16 2.14 7.15
N LYS A 522 30.83 2.97 7.95
CA LYS A 522 30.55 3.14 9.40
C LYS A 522 29.12 3.61 9.67
N PHE A 523 28.57 4.49 8.84
CA PHE A 523 27.15 4.88 8.91
C PHE A 523 26.18 3.71 8.69
N GLY A 524 26.56 2.76 7.82
CA GLY A 524 25.83 1.50 7.65
C GLY A 524 25.75 0.96 6.22
N MET A 525 26.35 1.62 5.22
CA MET A 525 26.32 1.12 3.84
C MET A 525 27.22 -0.12 3.65
N PRO A 526 26.84 -1.11 2.82
CA PRO A 526 27.69 -2.26 2.53
C PRO A 526 29.04 -1.90 1.87
N MET A 527 29.08 -0.80 1.11
CA MET A 527 30.26 -0.25 0.44
C MET A 527 30.11 1.28 0.35
N GLY A 528 31.21 2.01 0.47
CA GLY A 528 31.22 3.45 0.19
C GLY A 528 31.18 3.75 -1.31
N PRO A 529 31.02 5.04 -1.69
CA PRO A 529 30.94 5.48 -3.08
C PRO A 529 32.06 4.96 -4.00
N PHE A 530 33.31 4.92 -3.52
CA PHE A 530 34.47 4.59 -4.34
C PHE A 530 34.69 3.08 -4.48
N ARG A 531 34.52 2.30 -3.40
CA ARG A 531 34.46 0.83 -3.48
C ARG A 531 33.32 0.35 -4.38
N LEU A 532 32.19 1.05 -4.37
CA LEU A 532 31.07 0.73 -5.26
C LEU A 532 31.38 1.08 -6.72
N ALA A 533 32.02 2.22 -6.98
CA ALA A 533 32.45 2.59 -8.34
C ALA A 533 33.44 1.58 -8.94
N ASP A 534 34.41 1.10 -8.15
CA ASP A 534 35.35 0.06 -8.59
C ASP A 534 34.67 -1.29 -8.89
N LEU A 535 33.60 -1.63 -8.16
CA LEU A 535 32.85 -2.87 -8.37
C LEU A 535 31.90 -2.80 -9.59
N VAL A 536 31.25 -1.66 -9.81
CA VAL A 536 30.34 -1.42 -10.94
C VAL A 536 31.10 -1.23 -12.25
N GLY A 537 32.30 -0.64 -12.20
CA GLY A 537 33.15 -0.38 -13.34
C GLY A 537 32.90 0.97 -14.00
N PHE A 538 33.97 1.73 -14.23
CA PHE A 538 33.89 3.15 -14.59
C PHE A 538 33.23 3.45 -15.94
N GLY A 539 33.25 2.50 -16.89
CA GLY A 539 32.55 2.65 -18.17
C GLY A 539 31.02 2.77 -18.00
N VAL A 540 30.44 1.97 -17.10
CA VAL A 540 29.00 2.03 -16.78
C VAL A 540 28.68 3.32 -16.06
N GLY A 541 29.49 3.71 -15.06
CA GLY A 541 29.34 4.98 -14.34
C GLY A 541 29.41 6.20 -15.28
N THR A 542 30.33 6.20 -16.24
CA THR A 542 30.50 7.29 -17.22
C THR A 542 29.31 7.38 -18.18
N ALA A 543 28.88 6.27 -18.77
CA ALA A 543 27.72 6.24 -19.67
C ALA A 543 26.44 6.71 -18.96
N THR A 544 26.20 6.22 -17.75
CA THR A 544 25.04 6.62 -16.93
C THR A 544 25.11 8.10 -16.51
N GLY A 545 26.31 8.59 -16.15
CA GLY A 545 26.55 9.98 -15.79
C GLY A 545 26.27 10.97 -16.94
N ILE A 546 26.63 10.62 -18.18
CA ILE A 546 26.28 11.40 -19.37
C ILE A 546 24.75 11.51 -19.52
N GLN A 547 24.02 10.42 -19.27
CA GLN A 547 22.57 10.40 -19.41
C GLN A 547 21.86 11.20 -18.30
N TYR A 548 22.34 11.17 -17.06
CA TYR A 548 21.83 12.06 -16.00
C TYR A 548 22.17 13.52 -16.27
N HIS A 549 23.39 13.85 -16.72
CA HIS A 549 23.73 15.23 -17.07
C HIS A 549 22.88 15.76 -18.24
N LYS A 550 22.46 14.89 -19.19
CA LYS A 550 21.51 15.25 -20.26
C LYS A 550 20.08 15.47 -19.73
N SER A 551 19.63 14.69 -18.75
CA SER A 551 18.25 14.70 -18.25
C SER A 551 18.00 15.70 -17.12
N PHE A 552 19.02 15.95 -16.29
CA PHE A 552 19.00 16.77 -15.08
C PHE A 552 20.23 17.71 -15.01
N PRO A 553 20.49 18.54 -16.05
CA PRO A 553 21.68 19.40 -16.11
C PRO A 553 21.73 20.45 -14.99
N ASP A 554 20.59 20.80 -14.41
CA ASP A 554 20.41 21.75 -13.31
C ASP A 554 21.03 21.29 -11.98
N ARG A 555 21.29 19.98 -11.83
CA ARG A 555 21.61 19.36 -10.54
C ARG A 555 22.55 18.14 -10.63
N CYS A 556 23.42 18.12 -11.63
CA CYS A 556 24.48 17.12 -11.78
C CYS A 556 25.87 17.73 -11.55
N TYR A 557 26.67 17.14 -10.67
CA TYR A 557 28.09 17.46 -10.54
C TYR A 557 28.96 16.58 -11.45
N LYS A 558 29.96 17.17 -12.10
CA LYS A 558 30.86 16.50 -13.06
C LYS A 558 32.31 16.62 -12.60
N SER A 559 32.95 15.48 -12.37
CA SER A 559 34.36 15.35 -11.99
C SER A 559 35.21 14.76 -13.11
N MET A 560 36.51 15.06 -13.11
CA MET A 560 37.48 14.49 -14.04
C MET A 560 38.15 13.19 -13.55
N LEU A 561 37.90 12.77 -12.29
CA LEU A 561 38.45 11.55 -11.70
C LEU A 561 38.22 10.29 -12.57
N LEU A 562 36.96 10.01 -12.96
CA LEU A 562 36.62 8.84 -13.77
C LEU A 562 37.23 8.88 -15.20
N PRO A 563 37.17 9.99 -15.95
CA PRO A 563 37.92 10.14 -17.20
C PRO A 563 39.43 9.85 -17.06
N ILE A 564 40.10 10.41 -16.06
CA ILE A 564 41.55 10.21 -15.86
C ILE A 564 41.88 8.76 -15.55
N LEU A 565 41.08 8.11 -14.69
CA LEU A 565 41.25 6.69 -14.39
C LEU A 565 41.09 5.81 -15.64
N LEU A 566 40.13 6.14 -16.52
CA LEU A 566 39.93 5.45 -17.79
C LEU A 566 41.08 5.70 -18.79
N GLU A 567 41.65 6.90 -18.86
CA GLU A 567 42.88 7.19 -19.64
C GLU A 567 44.04 6.30 -19.18
N GLU A 568 44.21 6.13 -17.87
CA GLU A 568 45.21 5.27 -17.24
C GLU A 568 44.87 3.77 -17.30
N LYS A 569 43.78 3.38 -17.98
CA LYS A 569 43.27 1.99 -18.10
C LYS A 569 42.90 1.34 -16.76
N ARG A 570 42.68 2.16 -15.72
CA ARG A 570 42.18 1.77 -14.40
C ARG A 570 40.65 1.73 -14.48
N THR A 571 40.06 0.53 -14.47
CA THR A 571 38.60 0.34 -14.66
C THR A 571 37.87 -0.19 -13.42
N GLY A 572 38.59 -0.36 -12.31
CA GLY A 572 38.07 -0.90 -11.05
C GLY A 572 38.56 -2.31 -10.74
N GLU A 573 37.71 -3.12 -10.10
CA GLU A 573 38.00 -4.52 -9.75
C GLU A 573 38.33 -5.37 -10.98
N ALA A 574 37.74 -5.05 -12.14
CA ALA A 574 37.95 -5.75 -13.41
C ALA A 574 39.40 -5.68 -13.91
N SER A 575 40.08 -4.54 -13.75
CA SER A 575 41.51 -4.36 -14.05
C SER A 575 42.42 -4.51 -12.83
N ARG A 576 41.86 -4.88 -11.67
CA ARG A 576 42.52 -4.88 -10.34
C ARG A 576 43.06 -3.53 -9.85
N LYS A 577 42.77 -2.43 -10.55
CA LYS A 577 43.18 -1.07 -10.16
C LYS A 577 42.09 -0.07 -10.56
N GLY A 578 41.62 0.70 -9.59
CA GLY A 578 40.57 1.71 -9.72
C GLY A 578 40.86 2.87 -8.77
N PHE A 579 39.96 3.22 -7.86
CA PHE A 579 40.26 4.02 -6.67
C PHE A 579 41.06 3.21 -5.62
N TYR A 580 40.96 1.89 -5.67
CA TYR A 580 41.75 0.95 -4.86
C TYR A 580 42.63 0.04 -5.73
N VAL A 581 43.61 -0.59 -5.12
CA VAL A 581 44.32 -1.75 -5.68
C VAL A 581 43.66 -3.04 -5.16
N TYR A 582 43.74 -4.11 -5.95
CA TYR A 582 43.13 -5.41 -5.65
C TYR A 582 44.13 -6.58 -5.75
N ASP A 583 44.17 -7.44 -4.73
CA ASP A 583 44.95 -8.69 -4.76
C ASP A 583 44.27 -9.80 -5.61
N ASP A 584 44.93 -10.95 -5.78
CA ASP A 584 44.34 -12.13 -6.47
C ASP A 584 43.03 -12.63 -5.85
N LYS A 585 42.76 -12.28 -4.59
CA LYS A 585 41.56 -12.62 -3.82
C LYS A 585 40.54 -11.47 -3.82
N ARG A 586 40.73 -10.46 -4.67
CA ARG A 586 39.91 -9.24 -4.85
C ARG A 586 39.75 -8.40 -3.56
N ARG A 587 40.72 -8.46 -2.66
CA ARG A 587 40.76 -7.65 -1.43
C ARG A 587 41.24 -6.24 -1.75
N ALA A 588 40.61 -5.26 -1.12
CA ALA A 588 40.97 -3.85 -1.22
C ALA A 588 42.30 -3.54 -0.52
N SER A 589 43.11 -2.70 -1.14
CA SER A 589 44.07 -1.83 -0.43
C SER A 589 44.03 -0.41 -1.01
N PRO A 590 44.36 0.62 -0.21
CA PRO A 590 44.62 1.96 -0.74
C PRO A 590 45.66 1.94 -1.88
N ASP A 591 45.56 2.90 -2.78
CA ASP A 591 46.53 3.14 -3.86
C ASP A 591 47.38 4.37 -3.51
N THR A 592 48.69 4.27 -3.67
CA THR A 592 49.62 5.38 -3.44
C THR A 592 49.49 6.48 -4.50
N ASP A 593 49.16 6.08 -5.73
CA ASP A 593 49.27 6.95 -6.90
C ASP A 593 48.04 7.85 -7.06
N LEU A 594 46.93 7.49 -6.41
CA LEU A 594 45.63 8.17 -6.50
C LEU A 594 45.70 9.66 -6.16
N LYS A 595 46.64 10.10 -5.32
CA LYS A 595 46.83 11.54 -5.00
C LYS A 595 47.15 12.36 -6.26
N MET A 596 48.01 11.84 -7.14
CA MET A 596 48.36 12.48 -8.41
C MET A 596 47.14 12.57 -9.35
N ILE A 597 46.27 11.56 -9.32
CA ILE A 597 45.02 11.53 -10.11
C ILE A 597 44.03 12.59 -9.61
N VAL A 598 43.89 12.75 -8.30
CA VAL A 598 43.05 13.78 -7.68
C VAL A 598 43.61 15.18 -7.96
N GLU A 599 44.93 15.36 -7.86
CA GLU A 599 45.61 16.62 -8.21
C GLU A 599 45.47 16.97 -9.70
N LYS A 600 45.55 15.98 -10.60
CA LYS A 600 45.24 16.14 -12.04
C LYS A 600 43.76 16.51 -12.26
N SER A 601 42.82 15.91 -11.53
CA SER A 601 41.38 16.24 -11.61
C SER A 601 41.11 17.70 -11.23
N ARG A 602 41.65 18.13 -10.08
CA ARG A 602 41.58 19.52 -9.59
C ARG A 602 42.17 20.51 -10.59
N SER A 603 43.37 20.21 -11.10
CA SER A 603 44.09 21.07 -12.05
C SER A 603 43.34 21.27 -13.37
N ILE A 604 42.73 20.22 -13.91
CA ILE A 604 41.92 20.29 -15.14
C ILE A 604 40.59 21.03 -14.88
N SER A 605 40.00 20.85 -13.69
CA SER A 605 38.69 21.42 -13.33
C SER A 605 38.76 22.85 -12.78
N GLY A 606 39.97 23.38 -12.51
CA GLY A 606 40.17 24.70 -11.89
C GLY A 606 39.76 24.78 -10.41
N ILE A 607 39.64 23.63 -9.73
CA ILE A 607 39.11 23.55 -8.35
C ILE A 607 40.25 23.70 -7.34
N VAL A 608 40.12 24.69 -6.46
CA VAL A 608 41.03 24.90 -5.32
C VAL A 608 40.54 24.13 -4.11
N GLN A 609 41.47 23.56 -3.34
CA GLN A 609 41.19 22.81 -2.12
C GLN A 609 40.61 23.69 -1.01
N ASP A 610 39.48 23.28 -0.41
CA ASP A 610 38.92 23.92 0.78
C ASP A 610 39.40 23.20 2.05
N HIS A 611 40.24 23.88 2.84
CA HIS A 611 40.74 23.40 4.12
C HIS A 611 39.67 23.22 5.22
N LYS A 612 38.44 23.68 5.00
CA LYS A 612 37.28 23.34 5.85
C LYS A 612 36.79 21.92 5.54
N LEU A 613 36.71 21.56 4.26
CA LEU A 613 36.25 20.22 3.84
C LEU A 613 37.26 19.12 4.19
N THR A 614 38.56 19.44 4.28
CA THR A 614 39.58 18.51 4.80
C THR A 614 39.48 18.23 6.31
N LYS A 615 38.44 18.71 7.00
CA LYS A 615 38.23 18.56 8.45
C LYS A 615 36.76 18.28 8.82
N LEU A 616 35.97 17.72 7.88
CA LEU A 616 34.61 17.28 8.18
C LEU A 616 34.58 16.15 9.21
N SER A 617 33.50 16.08 9.97
CA SER A 617 33.20 14.89 10.79
C SER A 617 32.55 13.79 9.93
N ASP A 618 32.61 12.53 10.38
CA ASP A 618 31.85 11.42 9.76
C ASP A 618 30.38 11.78 9.49
N LYS A 619 29.78 12.55 10.41
CA LYS A 619 28.39 13.02 10.30
C LYS A 619 28.24 13.99 9.13
N ASP A 620 29.11 15.00 9.00
CA ASP A 620 29.02 15.97 7.91
C ASP A 620 29.30 15.32 6.55
N ILE A 621 30.21 14.34 6.48
CA ILE A 621 30.44 13.55 5.26
C ILE A 621 29.18 12.79 4.87
N VAL A 622 28.53 12.11 5.81
CA VAL A 622 27.26 11.41 5.62
C VAL A 622 26.15 12.36 5.16
N GLU A 623 26.01 13.52 5.78
CA GLU A 623 24.97 14.50 5.42
C GLU A 623 25.23 15.13 4.04
N MET A 624 26.48 15.50 3.71
CA MET A 624 26.83 16.02 2.39
C MET A 624 26.67 14.98 1.27
N VAL A 625 26.84 13.69 1.55
CA VAL A 625 26.60 12.61 0.57
C VAL A 625 25.11 12.25 0.43
N PHE A 626 24.34 12.21 1.53
CA PHE A 626 22.96 11.74 1.49
C PHE A 626 21.89 12.85 1.40
N PHE A 627 22.16 14.11 1.75
CA PHE A 627 21.14 15.16 1.58
C PHE A 627 20.82 15.44 0.10
N PRO A 628 21.78 15.39 -0.85
CA PRO A 628 21.47 15.38 -2.28
C PRO A 628 20.60 14.19 -2.72
N VAL A 629 20.81 13.00 -2.15
CA VAL A 629 19.97 11.79 -2.37
C VAL A 629 18.54 12.02 -1.85
N VAL A 630 18.37 12.56 -0.65
CA VAL A 630 17.06 12.95 -0.08
C VAL A 630 16.39 14.03 -0.93
N ASN A 631 17.16 14.98 -1.46
CA ASN A 631 16.67 16.09 -2.27
C ASN A 631 16.21 15.62 -3.67
N GLU A 632 16.81 14.58 -4.24
CA GLU A 632 16.28 13.91 -5.44
C GLU A 632 15.10 13.00 -5.11
N ALA A 633 15.11 12.30 -3.97
CA ALA A 633 13.97 11.53 -3.47
C ALA A 633 12.69 12.38 -3.34
N CYS A 634 12.84 13.61 -2.84
CA CYS A 634 11.77 14.60 -2.78
C CYS A 634 11.22 14.95 -4.17
N ARG A 635 12.07 15.08 -5.21
CA ARG A 635 11.64 15.30 -6.60
C ARG A 635 10.94 14.09 -7.20
N VAL A 636 11.40 12.87 -6.90
CA VAL A 636 10.74 11.60 -7.29
C VAL A 636 9.33 11.47 -6.69
N LEU A 637 9.06 12.13 -5.54
CA LEU A 637 7.71 12.26 -4.97
C LEU A 637 6.91 13.43 -5.58
N ASP A 638 7.52 14.61 -5.77
CA ASP A 638 6.89 15.82 -6.35
C ASP A 638 6.40 15.58 -7.78
N GLU A 639 7.20 14.86 -8.59
CA GLU A 639 6.89 14.49 -9.98
C GLU A 639 5.97 13.25 -10.09
N GLY A 640 5.53 12.66 -8.97
CA GLY A 640 4.62 11.51 -8.95
C GLY A 640 5.22 10.17 -9.41
N ILE A 641 6.55 10.11 -9.59
CA ILE A 641 7.27 8.88 -10.00
C ILE A 641 7.16 7.80 -8.91
N ALA A 642 7.11 8.17 -7.63
CA ALA A 642 6.72 7.28 -6.54
C ALA A 642 5.46 7.81 -5.84
N SER A 643 4.45 6.95 -5.67
CA SER A 643 3.17 7.32 -5.04
C SER A 643 3.24 7.49 -3.51
N LYS A 644 4.29 6.96 -2.87
CA LYS A 644 4.45 6.89 -1.41
C LYS A 644 5.94 6.97 -1.04
N ALA A 645 6.28 7.77 -0.02
CA ALA A 645 7.63 7.80 0.55
C ALA A 645 8.08 6.42 1.09
N SER A 646 7.16 5.61 1.61
CA SER A 646 7.44 4.23 2.06
C SER A 646 8.00 3.33 0.96
N ASP A 647 7.63 3.57 -0.29
CA ASP A 647 8.10 2.75 -1.41
C ASP A 647 9.52 3.17 -1.80
N LEU A 648 9.90 4.44 -1.59
CA LEU A 648 11.29 4.92 -1.69
C LEU A 648 12.17 4.45 -0.53
N ASP A 649 11.63 4.34 0.69
CA ASP A 649 12.34 3.70 1.81
C ASP A 649 12.72 2.25 1.45
N VAL A 650 11.75 1.47 0.95
CA VAL A 650 12.00 0.10 0.48
C VAL A 650 12.98 0.08 -0.71
N ALA A 651 12.85 1.01 -1.65
CA ALA A 651 13.76 1.15 -2.78
C ALA A 651 15.21 1.40 -2.32
N SER A 652 15.41 2.29 -1.33
CA SER A 652 16.74 2.59 -0.78
C SER A 652 17.37 1.40 -0.08
N ILE A 653 16.62 0.69 0.77
CA ILE A 653 17.12 -0.46 1.53
C ILE A 653 17.41 -1.64 0.60
N MET A 654 16.51 -1.94 -0.35
CA MET A 654 16.58 -3.17 -1.16
C MET A 654 17.31 -3.02 -2.50
N GLY A 655 17.44 -1.79 -3.02
CA GLY A 655 18.16 -1.47 -4.25
C GLY A 655 19.57 -0.92 -3.98
N MET A 656 19.70 0.04 -3.07
CA MET A 656 20.98 0.73 -2.77
C MET A 656 21.75 0.08 -1.60
N GLY A 657 21.07 -0.73 -0.78
CA GLY A 657 21.63 -1.28 0.45
C GLY A 657 21.62 -0.31 1.64
N PHE A 658 20.74 0.70 1.64
CA PHE A 658 20.61 1.62 2.78
C PHE A 658 20.31 0.84 4.08
N PRO A 659 20.91 1.19 5.24
CA PRO A 659 20.76 0.43 6.48
C PRO A 659 19.30 0.39 6.96
N SER A 660 18.70 -0.81 7.01
CA SER A 660 17.30 -1.00 7.41
C SER A 660 16.99 -0.59 8.85
N TYR A 661 17.99 -0.61 9.74
CA TYR A 661 17.89 -0.09 11.10
C TYR A 661 17.86 1.45 11.18
N ARG A 662 17.88 2.14 10.03
CA ARG A 662 17.54 3.58 9.87
C ARG A 662 16.23 3.79 9.09
N GLY A 663 15.45 2.75 8.84
CA GLY A 663 14.08 2.78 8.32
C GLY A 663 13.94 3.02 6.80
N GLY A 664 14.89 3.74 6.22
CA GLY A 664 14.94 4.09 4.79
C GLY A 664 15.35 5.55 4.60
N ILE A 665 15.66 5.94 3.36
CA ILE A 665 16.18 7.28 3.07
C ILE A 665 15.21 8.42 3.43
N MET A 666 13.89 8.21 3.27
CA MET A 666 12.86 9.20 3.60
C MET A 666 12.57 9.20 5.11
N PHE A 667 12.50 8.01 5.72
CA PHE A 667 12.32 7.88 7.17
C PHE A 667 13.48 8.51 7.96
N TRP A 668 14.73 8.24 7.55
CA TRP A 668 15.92 8.84 8.16
C TRP A 668 15.95 10.37 7.99
N ALA A 669 15.56 10.87 6.82
CA ALA A 669 15.42 12.30 6.61
C ALA A 669 14.34 12.93 7.53
N ASP A 670 13.26 12.21 7.80
CA ASP A 670 12.23 12.63 8.76
C ASP A 670 12.68 12.57 10.22
N THR A 671 13.60 11.67 10.61
CA THR A 671 14.20 11.71 11.96
C THR A 671 15.20 12.86 12.15
N LEU A 672 15.75 13.42 11.07
CA LEU A 672 16.58 14.64 11.10
C LEU A 672 15.76 15.94 10.99
N GLY A 673 14.61 15.88 10.30
CA GLY A 673 13.69 17.00 10.13
C GLY A 673 13.95 17.82 8.85
N SER A 674 12.87 18.06 8.10
CA SER A 674 12.88 18.75 6.80
C SER A 674 13.55 20.13 6.82
N ASN A 675 13.37 20.91 7.90
CA ASN A 675 13.98 22.24 8.03
C ASN A 675 15.51 22.21 8.21
N TYR A 676 16.05 21.22 8.92
CA TYR A 676 17.51 21.08 9.09
C TYR A 676 18.17 20.74 7.75
N ILE A 677 17.63 19.74 7.04
CA ILE A 677 18.10 19.31 5.71
C ILE A 677 18.02 20.47 4.71
N TYR A 678 16.89 21.20 4.69
CA TYR A 678 16.74 22.38 3.84
C TYR A 678 17.81 23.44 4.12
N THR A 679 18.07 23.75 5.40
CA THR A 679 19.04 24.78 5.80
C THR A 679 20.47 24.41 5.37
N ARG A 680 20.91 23.18 5.65
CA ARG A 680 22.24 22.68 5.25
C ARG A 680 22.43 22.67 3.73
N LEU A 681 21.39 22.30 2.98
CA LEU A 681 21.41 22.36 1.51
C LEU A 681 21.48 23.81 0.98
N VAL A 682 20.85 24.80 1.62
CA VAL A 682 21.04 26.22 1.26
C VAL A 682 22.47 26.69 1.55
N GLU A 683 23.02 26.36 2.72
CA GLU A 683 24.42 26.69 3.09
C GLU A 683 25.41 26.15 2.05
N TRP A 684 25.29 24.87 1.68
CA TRP A 684 26.15 24.25 0.67
C TRP A 684 25.86 24.73 -0.75
N SER A 685 24.61 25.04 -1.11
CA SER A 685 24.27 25.60 -2.42
C SER A 685 24.88 26.99 -2.63
N ASN A 686 25.01 27.79 -1.56
CA ASN A 686 25.67 29.09 -1.59
C ASN A 686 27.21 28.99 -1.63
N THR A 687 27.79 27.85 -1.24
CA THR A 687 29.25 27.67 -1.09
C THR A 687 29.86 26.86 -2.23
N TYR A 688 29.16 25.82 -2.72
CA TYR A 688 29.63 24.83 -3.69
C TYR A 688 28.72 24.73 -4.94
N GLY A 689 27.72 25.61 -5.07
CA GLY A 689 26.89 25.76 -6.28
C GLY A 689 25.60 24.92 -6.32
N ASP A 690 24.86 25.05 -7.42
CA ASP A 690 23.49 24.54 -7.61
C ASP A 690 23.31 23.01 -7.41
N PHE A 691 24.37 22.21 -7.37
CA PHE A 691 24.27 20.77 -7.07
C PHE A 691 23.56 20.49 -5.72
N PHE A 692 23.79 21.34 -4.72
CA PHE A 692 23.13 21.23 -3.41
C PHE A 692 21.75 21.91 -3.35
N ARG A 693 21.24 22.48 -4.45
CA ARG A 693 20.04 23.32 -4.43
C ARG A 693 18.76 22.56 -4.02
N PRO A 694 18.10 22.95 -2.93
CA PRO A 694 16.89 22.28 -2.45
C PRO A 694 15.70 22.46 -3.40
N CYS A 695 14.90 21.41 -3.57
CA CYS A 695 13.68 21.43 -4.37
C CYS A 695 12.51 22.20 -3.73
N SER A 696 11.50 22.49 -4.56
CA SER A 696 10.12 22.88 -4.20
C SER A 696 9.58 22.09 -3.01
N TYR A 697 9.50 20.77 -3.17
CA TYR A 697 8.90 19.83 -2.21
C TYR A 697 9.54 19.89 -0.81
N LEU A 698 10.87 19.95 -0.75
CA LEU A 698 11.62 20.08 0.50
C LEU A 698 11.44 21.46 1.12
N LYS A 699 11.55 22.53 0.31
CA LYS A 699 11.35 23.91 0.78
C LYS A 699 9.96 24.13 1.38
N GLU A 700 8.92 23.63 0.70
CA GLU A 700 7.53 23.72 1.18
C GLU A 700 7.36 23.06 2.54
N ARG A 701 7.91 21.85 2.72
CA ARG A 701 7.78 21.07 3.95
C ARG A 701 8.62 21.62 5.10
N ALA A 702 9.83 22.11 4.82
CA ALA A 702 10.61 22.89 5.76
C ALA A 702 9.84 24.13 6.25
N THR A 703 9.27 24.90 5.32
CA THR A 703 8.48 26.11 5.62
C THR A 703 7.23 25.81 6.47
N ARG A 704 6.59 24.64 6.28
CA ARG A 704 5.43 24.21 7.07
C ARG A 704 5.76 23.45 8.36
N GLY A 705 7.02 23.10 8.61
CA GLY A 705 7.40 22.22 9.72
C GLY A 705 6.86 20.79 9.60
N THR A 706 6.60 20.31 8.38
CA THR A 706 5.99 19.00 8.10
C THR A 706 7.02 17.95 7.66
N LEU A 707 6.72 16.68 7.92
CA LEU A 707 7.50 15.53 7.47
C LEU A 707 7.55 15.41 5.94
N LEU A 708 8.67 14.96 5.40
CA LEU A 708 8.87 14.58 4.00
C LEU A 708 7.96 13.44 3.59
N SER A 709 7.78 12.43 4.45
CA SER A 709 6.83 11.34 4.21
C SER A 709 5.35 11.73 4.27
N SER A 710 5.01 12.96 4.68
CA SER A 710 3.62 13.40 4.74
C SER A 710 3.02 13.58 3.34
N ALA A 711 1.90 12.90 3.09
CA ALA A 711 1.07 13.12 1.93
C ALA A 711 0.49 14.54 1.98
N MET A 712 0.49 15.25 0.86
CA MET A 712 -0.17 16.55 0.78
C MET A 712 -1.69 16.38 0.92
N ALA A 713 -2.35 17.36 1.54
CA ALA A 713 -3.80 17.41 1.56
C ALA A 713 -4.30 17.62 0.12
N ASP A 714 -4.90 16.58 -0.46
CA ASP A 714 -5.47 16.62 -1.81
C ASP A 714 -6.48 17.77 -1.93
N LEU A 715 -6.44 18.49 -3.05
CA LEU A 715 -7.43 19.50 -3.40
C LEU A 715 -8.86 18.92 -3.35
N SER A 716 -9.04 17.63 -3.70
CA SER A 716 -10.33 16.95 -3.57
C SER A 716 -10.81 16.88 -2.11
N PHE A 717 -9.90 16.65 -1.16
CA PHE A 717 -10.21 16.65 0.27
C PHE A 717 -10.58 18.04 0.76
N ILE A 718 -9.83 19.08 0.37
CA ILE A 718 -10.11 20.48 0.74
C ILE A 718 -11.48 20.93 0.20
N VAL A 719 -11.76 20.67 -1.09
CA VAL A 719 -13.04 21.00 -1.73
C VAL A 719 -14.20 20.19 -1.12
N GLY A 720 -13.99 18.92 -0.81
CA GLY A 720 -15.01 18.08 -0.16
C GLY A 720 -15.31 18.49 1.28
N VAL A 721 -14.31 18.92 2.06
CA VAL A 721 -14.52 19.50 3.40
C VAL A 721 -15.32 20.80 3.32
N LEU A 722 -15.02 21.67 2.34
CA LEU A 722 -15.83 22.87 2.08
C LEU A 722 -17.27 22.51 1.67
N GLY A 723 -17.43 21.48 0.84
CA GLY A 723 -18.74 20.92 0.46
C GLY A 723 -19.56 20.46 1.66
N ASN A 724 -18.93 19.72 2.59
CA ASN A 724 -19.55 19.29 3.84
C ASN A 724 -20.09 20.47 4.67
N VAL A 725 -19.29 21.54 4.83
CA VAL A 725 -19.71 22.74 5.58
C VAL A 725 -20.93 23.40 4.92
N ILE A 726 -20.91 23.58 3.59
CA ILE A 726 -22.01 24.22 2.85
C ILE A 726 -23.29 23.38 2.92
N SER A 727 -23.20 22.06 2.79
CA SER A 727 -24.36 21.16 2.93
C SER A 727 -24.97 21.19 4.33
N ILE A 728 -24.15 21.33 5.39
CA ILE A 728 -24.67 21.50 6.77
C ILE A 728 -25.43 22.83 6.91
N LEU A 729 -25.01 23.90 6.21
CA LEU A 729 -25.78 25.15 6.13
C LEU A 729 -27.12 24.96 5.39
N VAL A 730 -27.17 24.13 4.34
CA VAL A 730 -28.44 23.74 3.70
C VAL A 730 -29.34 22.95 4.68
N PHE A 731 -28.81 21.93 5.38
CA PHE A 731 -29.58 21.11 6.31
C PHE A 731 -30.04 21.85 7.58
N THR A 732 -29.36 22.92 8.00
CA THR A 732 -29.76 23.77 9.13
C THR A 732 -30.81 24.84 8.76
N SER A 733 -31.02 25.13 7.47
CA SER A 733 -32.03 26.11 7.02
C SER A 733 -33.47 25.89 7.54
N PRO A 734 -33.98 24.65 7.76
CA PRO A 734 -35.34 24.44 8.29
C PRO A 734 -35.49 24.66 9.81
N ILE A 735 -34.41 24.93 10.56
CA ILE A 735 -34.46 25.06 12.02
C ILE A 735 -35.45 26.14 12.47
N GLY A 736 -35.55 27.26 11.74
CA GLY A 736 -36.53 28.31 12.02
C GLY A 736 -37.99 27.80 11.93
N THR A 737 -38.29 27.02 10.88
CA THR A 737 -39.59 26.37 10.68
C THR A 737 -39.90 25.40 11.81
N PHE A 738 -38.98 24.51 12.17
CA PHE A 738 -39.24 23.53 13.23
C PHE A 738 -39.31 24.14 14.63
N ARG A 739 -38.55 25.21 14.92
CA ARG A 739 -38.74 26.02 16.14
C ARG A 739 -40.14 26.63 16.20
N ARG A 740 -40.70 27.09 15.08
CA ARG A 740 -42.08 27.61 14.98
C ARG A 740 -43.12 26.50 15.19
N ILE A 741 -42.95 25.33 14.58
CA ILE A 741 -43.82 24.16 14.77
C ILE A 741 -43.88 23.74 16.24
N VAL A 742 -42.71 23.61 16.90
CA VAL A 742 -42.62 23.28 18.34
C VAL A 742 -43.28 24.36 19.19
N LYS A 743 -42.96 25.65 18.96
CA LYS A 743 -43.50 26.77 19.76
C LYS A 743 -45.03 26.91 19.64
N LYS A 744 -45.59 26.62 18.47
CA LYS A 744 -47.05 26.64 18.22
C LYS A 744 -47.75 25.30 18.47
N LYS A 745 -47.01 24.23 18.78
CA LYS A 745 -47.50 22.84 18.89
C LYS A 745 -48.35 22.37 17.69
N SER A 746 -48.06 22.88 16.48
CA SER A 746 -48.84 22.63 15.26
C SER A 746 -47.96 22.73 14.02
N THR A 747 -48.20 21.87 13.03
CA THR A 747 -47.51 21.92 11.72
C THR A 747 -48.02 23.03 10.79
N GLU A 748 -49.06 23.78 11.17
CA GLU A 748 -49.70 24.79 10.30
C GLU A 748 -49.93 24.24 8.87
N SER A 749 -49.53 24.97 7.83
CA SER A 749 -49.57 24.54 6.42
C SER A 749 -48.27 23.90 5.91
N PHE A 750 -47.30 23.61 6.79
CA PHE A 750 -46.02 23.02 6.37
C PHE A 750 -46.23 21.59 5.85
N LYS A 751 -45.67 21.29 4.67
CA LYS A 751 -45.77 19.96 4.03
C LYS A 751 -44.61 19.08 4.53
N GLY A 752 -44.91 17.92 5.10
CA GLY A 752 -43.89 16.98 5.62
C GLY A 752 -43.11 16.21 4.55
N LEU A 753 -43.70 16.05 3.36
CA LEU A 753 -43.16 15.24 2.25
C LEU A 753 -41.69 15.55 1.87
N PRO A 754 -41.22 16.81 1.74
CA PRO A 754 -39.84 17.09 1.36
C PRO A 754 -38.80 16.60 2.36
N TYR A 755 -39.13 16.56 3.65
CA TYR A 755 -38.23 16.04 4.70
C TYR A 755 -38.15 14.52 4.64
N ILE A 756 -39.27 13.85 4.33
CA ILE A 756 -39.36 12.38 4.17
C ILE A 756 -38.60 11.91 2.92
N THR A 757 -38.63 12.67 1.81
CA THR A 757 -37.84 12.35 0.60
C THR A 757 -36.36 12.72 0.75
N THR A 758 -36.04 13.82 1.44
CA THR A 758 -34.64 14.18 1.74
C THR A 758 -34.00 13.15 2.66
N LEU A 759 -34.73 12.64 3.67
CA LEU A 759 -34.25 11.57 4.55
C LEU A 759 -33.86 10.30 3.76
N LEU A 760 -34.66 9.89 2.77
CA LEU A 760 -34.32 8.76 1.91
C LEU A 760 -33.08 9.07 1.07
N SER A 761 -33.03 10.26 0.47
CA SER A 761 -31.90 10.68 -0.37
C SER A 761 -30.58 10.69 0.42
N THR A 762 -30.55 11.29 1.61
CA THR A 762 -29.34 11.28 2.46
C THR A 762 -29.01 9.88 2.98
N SER A 763 -30.00 9.03 3.26
CA SER A 763 -29.76 7.63 3.66
C SER A 763 -29.10 6.84 2.54
N LEU A 764 -29.60 6.98 1.30
CA LEU A 764 -29.03 6.36 0.11
C LEU A 764 -27.64 6.90 -0.22
N TRP A 765 -27.41 8.21 -0.16
CA TRP A 765 -26.08 8.79 -0.36
C TRP A 765 -25.07 8.40 0.72
N CYS A 766 -25.51 8.25 1.97
CA CYS A 766 -24.68 7.71 3.04
C CYS A 766 -24.28 6.24 2.76
N PHE A 767 -25.24 5.41 2.30
CA PHE A 767 -24.97 4.03 1.89
C PHE A 767 -24.06 3.94 0.66
N TYR A 768 -24.24 4.80 -0.34
CA TYR A 768 -23.34 4.95 -1.48
C TYR A 768 -21.90 5.27 -1.04
N GLY A 769 -21.74 6.26 -0.14
CA GLY A 769 -20.45 6.62 0.43
C GLY A 769 -19.79 5.49 1.22
N LEU A 770 -20.55 4.64 1.91
CA LEU A 770 -20.04 3.46 2.62
C LEU A 770 -19.60 2.34 1.68
N LEU A 771 -20.17 2.26 0.47
CA LEU A 771 -19.76 1.32 -0.58
C LEU A 771 -18.58 1.83 -1.43
N LYS A 772 -18.35 3.16 -1.47
CA LYS A 772 -17.32 3.78 -2.32
C LYS A 772 -15.96 3.89 -1.62
N PRO A 773 -14.86 3.39 -2.21
CA PRO A 773 -13.50 3.73 -1.78
C PRO A 773 -13.29 5.25 -1.72
N GLY A 774 -12.77 5.76 -0.60
CA GLY A 774 -12.61 7.21 -0.36
C GLY A 774 -13.91 7.97 -0.08
N GLY A 775 -15.07 7.30 0.05
CA GLY A 775 -16.38 7.95 0.23
C GLY A 775 -16.60 8.70 1.56
N LEU A 776 -15.61 8.81 2.44
CA LEU A 776 -15.76 9.34 3.81
C LEU A 776 -16.40 10.73 3.90
N LEU A 777 -16.08 11.64 2.98
CA LEU A 777 -16.69 12.98 2.96
C LEU A 777 -18.18 12.92 2.59
N VAL A 778 -18.55 12.04 1.64
CA VAL A 778 -19.94 11.77 1.25
C VAL A 778 -20.72 11.08 2.39
N VAL A 779 -20.09 10.15 3.12
CA VAL A 779 -20.69 9.50 4.31
C VAL A 779 -20.94 10.51 5.41
N THR A 780 -19.94 11.34 5.77
CA THR A 780 -20.04 12.27 6.91
C THR A 780 -21.12 13.32 6.69
N VAL A 781 -21.18 13.94 5.50
CA VAL A 781 -22.20 14.96 5.20
C VAL A 781 -23.62 14.38 5.15
N ASN A 782 -23.81 13.23 4.51
CA ASN A 782 -25.12 12.61 4.37
C ASN A 782 -25.57 11.87 5.65
N GLY A 783 -24.64 11.43 6.49
CA GLY A 783 -24.93 10.96 7.85
C GLY A 783 -25.50 12.07 8.71
N VAL A 784 -24.86 13.26 8.73
CA VAL A 784 -25.39 14.45 9.42
C VAL A 784 -26.75 14.85 8.84
N GLY A 785 -26.88 14.90 7.52
CA GLY A 785 -28.16 15.14 6.85
C GLY A 785 -29.26 14.16 7.29
N THR A 786 -28.97 12.86 7.32
CA THR A 786 -29.91 11.81 7.74
C THR A 786 -30.37 11.99 9.19
N VAL A 787 -29.45 12.26 10.11
CA VAL A 787 -29.80 12.54 11.52
C VAL A 787 -30.69 13.78 11.64
N MET A 788 -30.35 14.87 10.94
CA MET A 788 -31.15 16.10 10.98
C MET A 788 -32.55 15.91 10.36
N GLN A 789 -32.65 15.23 9.23
CA GLN A 789 -33.94 14.94 8.59
C GLN A 789 -34.79 13.99 9.44
N ALA A 790 -34.20 13.02 10.14
CA ALA A 790 -34.92 12.14 11.06
C ALA A 790 -35.51 12.94 12.25
N ILE A 791 -34.77 13.93 12.79
CA ILE A 791 -35.27 14.85 13.81
C ILE A 791 -36.43 15.69 13.26
N TYR A 792 -36.30 16.27 12.06
CA TYR A 792 -37.37 17.05 11.42
C TYR A 792 -38.63 16.22 11.17
N VAL A 793 -38.50 15.01 10.61
CA VAL A 793 -39.63 14.10 10.37
C VAL A 793 -40.30 13.70 11.69
N THR A 794 -39.53 13.41 12.74
CA THR A 794 -40.05 13.09 14.08
C THR A 794 -40.84 14.26 14.66
N LEU A 795 -40.26 15.48 14.67
CA LEU A 795 -40.96 16.68 15.13
C LEU A 795 -42.22 16.97 14.31
N PHE A 796 -42.19 16.76 12.99
CA PHE A 796 -43.36 16.90 12.14
C PHE A 796 -44.48 15.94 12.58
N LEU A 797 -44.17 14.65 12.74
CA LEU A 797 -45.15 13.63 13.13
C LEU A 797 -45.71 13.86 14.55
N VAL A 798 -44.92 14.38 15.48
CA VAL A 798 -45.37 14.71 16.85
C VAL A 798 -46.44 15.81 16.87
N TYR A 799 -46.33 16.82 15.99
CA TYR A 799 -47.22 17.99 15.96
C TYR A 799 -48.23 18.00 14.80
N ALA A 800 -48.21 17.01 13.91
CA ALA A 800 -49.15 16.91 12.79
C ALA A 800 -50.58 16.51 13.25
N PRO A 801 -51.65 17.03 12.61
CA PRO A 801 -53.03 16.55 12.78
C PRO A 801 -53.14 15.03 12.55
N LYS A 802 -54.15 14.37 13.15
CA LYS A 802 -54.27 12.89 13.15
C LYS A 802 -54.16 12.28 11.75
N ASP A 803 -54.91 12.79 10.77
CA ASP A 803 -54.96 12.22 9.41
C ASP A 803 -53.65 12.43 8.65
N THR A 804 -53.08 13.64 8.75
CA THR A 804 -51.75 13.97 8.21
C THR A 804 -50.67 13.09 8.83
N ARG A 805 -50.73 12.88 10.16
CA ARG A 805 -49.80 12.03 10.92
C ARG A 805 -49.87 10.58 10.45
N VAL A 806 -51.07 9.99 10.35
CA VAL A 806 -51.23 8.60 9.88
C VAL A 806 -50.73 8.45 8.44
N LYS A 807 -51.08 9.37 7.53
CA LYS A 807 -50.60 9.37 6.14
C LYS A 807 -49.07 9.46 6.06
N MET A 808 -48.46 10.37 6.82
CA MET A 808 -47.00 10.58 6.81
C MET A 808 -46.22 9.47 7.52
N THR A 809 -46.72 8.91 8.63
CA THR A 809 -46.11 7.74 9.29
C THR A 809 -46.11 6.51 8.37
N LYS A 810 -47.22 6.24 7.66
CA LYS A 810 -47.27 5.19 6.62
C LYS A 810 -46.23 5.43 5.54
N LEU A 811 -46.09 6.68 5.07
CA LEU A 811 -45.10 7.04 4.04
C LEU A 811 -43.65 6.85 4.54
N VAL A 812 -43.34 7.24 5.78
CA VAL A 812 -42.01 6.99 6.38
C VAL A 812 -41.72 5.49 6.45
N GLY A 813 -42.69 4.68 6.90
CA GLY A 813 -42.55 3.21 6.95
C GLY A 813 -42.28 2.59 5.58
N VAL A 814 -43.06 2.94 4.56
CA VAL A 814 -42.89 2.41 3.20
C VAL A 814 -41.58 2.89 2.56
N VAL A 815 -41.26 4.18 2.64
CA VAL A 815 -40.18 4.81 1.86
C VAL A 815 -38.82 4.72 2.56
N ASN A 816 -38.76 5.00 3.86
CA ASN A 816 -37.50 5.11 4.61
C ASN A 816 -37.12 3.84 5.38
N VAL A 817 -38.08 2.94 5.67
CA VAL A 817 -37.79 1.63 6.26
C VAL A 817 -37.87 0.54 5.19
N GLY A 818 -39.02 0.39 4.52
CA GLY A 818 -39.26 -0.64 3.51
C GLY A 818 -38.35 -0.52 2.29
N PHE A 819 -38.50 0.53 1.50
CA PHE A 819 -37.73 0.70 0.25
C PHE A 819 -36.23 0.82 0.49
N PHE A 820 -35.78 1.64 1.45
CA PHE A 820 -34.35 1.74 1.80
C PHE A 820 -33.78 0.39 2.29
N GLY A 821 -34.49 -0.31 3.18
CA GLY A 821 -34.08 -1.64 3.66
C GLY A 821 -34.00 -2.67 2.53
N ALA A 822 -34.97 -2.67 1.62
CA ALA A 822 -34.95 -3.53 0.43
C ALA A 822 -33.76 -3.21 -0.50
N VAL A 823 -33.47 -1.93 -0.75
CA VAL A 823 -32.29 -1.51 -1.53
C VAL A 823 -31.02 -2.03 -0.87
N VAL A 824 -30.82 -1.83 0.43
CA VAL A 824 -29.64 -2.32 1.16
C VAL A 824 -29.53 -3.85 1.08
N LEU A 825 -30.62 -4.57 1.33
CA LEU A 825 -30.66 -6.04 1.32
C LEU A 825 -30.33 -6.63 -0.06
N VAL A 826 -30.99 -6.16 -1.12
CA VAL A 826 -30.75 -6.61 -2.51
C VAL A 826 -29.32 -6.23 -2.95
N THR A 827 -28.86 -5.03 -2.61
CA THR A 827 -27.50 -4.57 -2.93
C THR A 827 -26.42 -5.43 -2.27
N LEU A 828 -26.64 -5.87 -1.01
CA LEU A 828 -25.67 -6.67 -0.27
C LEU A 828 -25.70 -8.16 -0.64
N LEU A 829 -26.87 -8.74 -0.95
CA LEU A 829 -27.05 -10.17 -1.19
C LEU A 829 -27.05 -10.57 -2.67
N ALA A 830 -27.62 -9.76 -3.58
CA ALA A 830 -27.78 -10.12 -4.99
C ALA A 830 -26.73 -9.43 -5.89
N VAL A 831 -26.43 -8.15 -5.67
CA VAL A 831 -25.55 -7.38 -6.56
C VAL A 831 -24.08 -7.49 -6.11
N HIS A 832 -23.19 -7.89 -7.01
CA HIS A 832 -21.78 -8.19 -6.71
C HIS A 832 -20.81 -7.31 -7.51
N GLY A 833 -19.59 -7.14 -6.99
CA GLY A 833 -18.51 -6.39 -7.66
C GLY A 833 -18.86 -4.92 -7.96
N SER A 834 -18.29 -4.39 -9.04
CA SER A 834 -18.46 -2.99 -9.48
C SER A 834 -19.92 -2.62 -9.79
N VAL A 835 -20.73 -3.59 -10.25
CA VAL A 835 -22.17 -3.40 -10.53
C VAL A 835 -22.93 -2.90 -9.31
N ARG A 836 -22.50 -3.28 -8.09
CA ARG A 836 -23.07 -2.82 -6.82
C ARG A 836 -23.01 -1.29 -6.67
N LEU A 837 -21.86 -0.70 -6.99
CA LEU A 837 -21.64 0.74 -6.88
C LEU A 837 -22.40 1.49 -8.00
N LEU A 838 -22.44 0.95 -9.21
CA LEU A 838 -23.19 1.52 -10.33
C LEU A 838 -24.70 1.58 -10.04
N ALA A 839 -25.29 0.50 -9.52
CA ALA A 839 -26.72 0.42 -9.24
C ALA A 839 -27.17 1.42 -8.15
N VAL A 840 -26.44 1.48 -7.02
CA VAL A 840 -26.74 2.45 -5.95
C VAL A 840 -26.47 3.88 -6.42
N GLY A 841 -25.37 4.12 -7.14
CA GLY A 841 -25.04 5.46 -7.67
C GLY A 841 -26.10 6.00 -8.61
N PHE A 842 -26.61 5.16 -9.54
CA PHE A 842 -27.69 5.55 -10.45
C PHE A 842 -28.98 5.88 -9.69
N LEU A 843 -29.35 5.07 -8.69
CA LEU A 843 -30.53 5.33 -7.85
C LEU A 843 -30.40 6.65 -7.07
N CYS A 844 -29.23 6.91 -6.48
CA CYS A 844 -28.96 8.16 -5.75
C CYS A 844 -29.05 9.37 -6.67
N ALA A 845 -28.44 9.30 -7.86
CA ALA A 845 -28.50 10.37 -8.86
C ALA A 845 -29.94 10.62 -9.35
N ALA A 846 -30.67 9.56 -9.73
CA ALA A 846 -32.05 9.66 -10.23
C ALA A 846 -33.01 10.27 -9.19
N LEU A 847 -32.94 9.83 -7.92
CA LEU A 847 -33.74 10.40 -6.84
C LEU A 847 -33.41 11.88 -6.61
N THR A 848 -32.12 12.23 -6.61
CA THR A 848 -31.67 13.62 -6.38
C THR A 848 -32.10 14.54 -7.53
N VAL A 849 -32.04 14.07 -8.79
CA VAL A 849 -32.58 14.81 -9.94
C VAL A 849 -34.10 14.98 -9.82
N GLY A 850 -34.83 13.94 -9.41
CA GLY A 850 -36.28 14.01 -9.19
C GLY A 850 -36.69 15.05 -8.14
N MET A 851 -35.87 15.25 -7.09
CA MET A 851 -36.13 16.28 -6.06
C MET A 851 -36.14 17.71 -6.61
N TYR A 852 -35.49 17.99 -7.75
CA TYR A 852 -35.52 19.32 -8.39
C TYR A 852 -36.88 19.71 -8.99
N ALA A 853 -37.85 18.78 -9.09
CA ALA A 853 -39.22 19.10 -9.50
C ALA A 853 -39.87 20.19 -8.63
N SER A 854 -39.58 20.20 -7.32
CA SER A 854 -40.08 21.21 -6.38
C SER A 854 -39.47 22.61 -6.64
N PRO A 855 -38.14 22.78 -6.70
CA PRO A 855 -37.48 23.98 -7.23
C PRO A 855 -38.03 24.50 -8.57
N MET A 856 -38.36 23.62 -9.52
CA MET A 856 -38.96 24.01 -10.80
C MET A 856 -40.41 24.49 -10.66
N ALA A 857 -41.22 23.85 -9.83
CA ALA A 857 -42.58 24.31 -9.52
C ALA A 857 -42.58 25.69 -8.83
N ALA A 858 -41.63 25.93 -7.92
CA ALA A 858 -41.43 27.24 -7.29
C ALA A 858 -41.05 28.32 -8.33
N MET A 859 -40.12 28.02 -9.25
CA MET A 859 -39.78 28.93 -10.35
C MET A 859 -40.98 29.20 -11.27
N ARG A 860 -41.77 28.18 -11.64
CA ARG A 860 -42.99 28.34 -12.47
C ARG A 860 -44.02 29.24 -11.79
N THR A 861 -44.21 29.08 -10.48
CA THR A 861 -45.13 29.89 -9.67
C THR A 861 -44.64 31.34 -9.56
N MET A 862 -43.34 31.54 -9.32
CA MET A 862 -42.72 32.87 -9.26
C MET A 862 -42.78 33.59 -10.62
N VAL A 863 -42.64 32.88 -11.75
CA VAL A 863 -42.85 33.43 -13.10
C VAL A 863 -44.32 33.77 -13.39
N LYS A 864 -45.28 32.91 -13.01
CA LYS A 864 -46.73 33.18 -13.12
C LYS A 864 -47.12 34.45 -12.30
N THR A 865 -46.75 34.49 -11.02
CA THR A 865 -47.17 35.53 -10.05
C THR A 865 -46.35 36.82 -10.12
N LYS A 866 -45.15 36.77 -10.70
CA LYS A 866 -44.13 37.84 -10.70
C LYS A 866 -43.64 38.25 -9.29
N SER A 867 -43.87 37.40 -8.28
CA SER A 867 -43.49 37.64 -6.87
C SER A 867 -42.44 36.65 -6.38
N VAL A 868 -41.45 37.15 -5.63
CA VAL A 868 -40.39 36.35 -5.00
C VAL A 868 -40.75 35.83 -3.60
N GLU A 869 -41.95 36.12 -3.11
CA GLU A 869 -42.42 35.80 -1.74
C GLU A 869 -42.28 34.31 -1.37
N TYR A 870 -42.51 33.42 -2.35
CA TYR A 870 -42.43 31.97 -2.19
C TYR A 870 -41.01 31.38 -2.37
N MET A 871 -39.96 32.21 -2.53
CA MET A 871 -38.59 31.78 -2.76
C MET A 871 -37.60 32.43 -1.77
N PRO A 872 -37.23 31.74 -0.66
CA PRO A 872 -36.31 32.28 0.33
C PRO A 872 -34.87 32.32 -0.21
N PHE A 873 -34.37 33.52 -0.49
CA PHE A 873 -33.05 33.80 -1.10
C PHE A 873 -31.90 32.95 -0.55
N PHE A 874 -31.73 32.89 0.78
CA PHE A 874 -30.63 32.16 1.41
C PHE A 874 -30.66 30.66 1.09
N LEU A 875 -31.84 30.05 0.95
CA LEU A 875 -31.96 28.63 0.59
C LEU A 875 -31.49 28.42 -0.86
N SER A 876 -31.96 29.22 -1.81
CA SER A 876 -31.51 29.16 -3.20
C SER A 876 -30.00 29.45 -3.35
N PHE A 877 -29.46 30.38 -2.55
CA PHE A 877 -28.04 30.71 -2.54
C PHE A 877 -27.18 29.55 -2.01
N PHE A 878 -27.53 28.95 -0.87
CA PHE A 878 -26.79 27.79 -0.35
C PHE A 878 -26.98 26.54 -1.22
N LEU A 879 -28.14 26.34 -1.87
CA LEU A 879 -28.33 25.27 -2.86
C LEU A 879 -27.47 25.45 -4.11
N PHE A 880 -27.33 26.68 -4.61
CA PHE A 880 -26.40 27.03 -5.69
C PHE A 880 -24.94 26.72 -5.30
N LEU A 881 -24.48 27.20 -4.15
CA LEU A 881 -23.12 26.92 -3.66
C LEU A 881 -22.88 25.42 -3.44
N ASN A 882 -23.87 24.71 -2.89
CA ASN A 882 -23.80 23.27 -2.68
C ASN A 882 -23.62 22.52 -4.01
N GLY A 883 -24.46 22.81 -5.01
CA GLY A 883 -24.34 22.22 -6.34
C GLY A 883 -22.97 22.49 -6.96
N GLY A 884 -22.50 23.74 -6.93
CA GLY A 884 -21.21 24.12 -7.50
C GLY A 884 -20.02 23.40 -6.85
N VAL A 885 -19.94 23.39 -5.53
CA VAL A 885 -18.81 22.77 -4.81
C VAL A 885 -18.83 21.24 -4.95
N TRP A 886 -20.00 20.59 -4.88
CA TRP A 886 -20.09 19.14 -5.09
C TRP A 886 -19.88 18.74 -6.56
N SER A 887 -20.19 19.60 -7.53
CA SER A 887 -19.76 19.41 -8.93
C SER A 887 -18.24 19.50 -9.08
N ILE A 888 -17.57 20.49 -8.49
CA ILE A 888 -16.09 20.59 -8.54
C ILE A 888 -15.46 19.36 -7.87
N TYR A 889 -15.93 18.98 -6.68
CA TYR A 889 -15.51 17.75 -5.99
C TYR A 889 -15.67 16.52 -6.89
N SER A 890 -16.82 16.38 -7.57
CA SER A 890 -17.10 15.24 -8.45
C SER A 890 -16.12 15.10 -9.62
N VAL A 891 -15.62 16.22 -10.16
CA VAL A 891 -14.62 16.21 -11.24
C VAL A 891 -13.26 15.77 -10.68
N LEU A 892 -12.88 16.29 -9.51
CA LEU A 892 -11.63 15.91 -8.83
C LEU A 892 -11.61 14.41 -8.47
N VAL A 893 -12.70 13.86 -7.93
CA VAL A 893 -12.82 12.42 -7.57
C VAL A 893 -13.39 11.54 -8.68
N ARG A 894 -13.50 12.06 -9.91
CA ARG A 894 -14.00 11.39 -11.14
C ARG A 894 -15.31 10.60 -10.96
N ASP A 895 -16.27 11.19 -10.27
CA ASP A 895 -17.54 10.56 -9.87
C ASP A 895 -18.75 11.20 -10.57
N TYR A 896 -19.16 10.61 -11.69
CA TYR A 896 -20.32 11.08 -12.46
C TYR A 896 -21.65 10.99 -11.71
N PHE A 897 -21.79 10.09 -10.72
CA PHE A 897 -23.02 9.96 -9.94
C PHE A 897 -23.21 11.14 -9.00
N ILE A 898 -22.14 11.63 -8.37
CA ILE A 898 -22.16 12.90 -7.62
C ILE A 898 -22.30 14.08 -8.59
N GLY A 899 -21.59 14.04 -9.72
CA GLY A 899 -21.48 15.19 -10.64
C GLY A 899 -22.77 15.58 -11.34
N VAL A 900 -23.48 14.64 -11.96
CA VAL A 900 -24.71 14.90 -12.73
C VAL A 900 -25.80 15.62 -11.90
N PRO A 901 -26.27 15.11 -10.74
CA PRO A 901 -27.30 15.78 -9.97
C PRO A 901 -26.83 17.14 -9.44
N ASN A 902 -25.58 17.27 -8.98
CA ASN A 902 -25.08 18.54 -8.45
C ASN A 902 -24.89 19.60 -9.55
N ALA A 903 -24.53 19.21 -10.77
CA ALA A 903 -24.42 20.12 -11.91
C ALA A 903 -25.81 20.64 -12.34
N ILE A 904 -26.82 19.76 -12.35
CA ILE A 904 -28.22 20.15 -12.55
C ILE A 904 -28.66 21.11 -11.43
N GLY A 905 -28.33 20.81 -10.17
CA GLY A 905 -28.58 21.68 -9.03
C GLY A 905 -27.92 23.06 -9.12
N PHE A 906 -26.68 23.12 -9.61
CA PHE A 906 -25.94 24.37 -9.84
C PHE A 906 -26.60 25.23 -10.92
N VAL A 907 -27.00 24.63 -12.05
CA VAL A 907 -27.71 25.33 -13.13
C VAL A 907 -29.08 25.83 -12.67
N LEU A 908 -29.87 24.99 -11.98
CA LEU A 908 -31.19 25.38 -11.47
C LEU A 908 -31.09 26.42 -10.34
N GLY A 909 -30.10 26.32 -9.46
CA GLY A 909 -29.80 27.32 -8.43
C GLY A 909 -29.39 28.67 -9.03
N SER A 910 -28.58 28.65 -10.10
CA SER A 910 -28.24 29.85 -10.88
C SER A 910 -29.51 30.49 -11.47
N ALA A 911 -30.38 29.69 -12.08
CA ALA A 911 -31.66 30.17 -12.62
C ALA A 911 -32.56 30.75 -11.53
N GLN A 912 -32.65 30.13 -10.35
CA GLN A 912 -33.39 30.67 -9.21
C GLN A 912 -32.84 32.03 -8.75
N LEU A 913 -31.53 32.20 -8.63
CA LEU A 913 -30.92 33.47 -8.21
C LEU A 913 -31.12 34.59 -9.24
N ILE A 914 -31.01 34.28 -10.53
CA ILE A 914 -31.31 35.22 -11.63
C ILE A 914 -32.80 35.62 -11.59
N LEU A 915 -33.70 34.65 -11.47
CA LEU A 915 -35.14 34.89 -11.38
C LEU A 915 -35.50 35.72 -10.14
N TYR A 916 -34.92 35.42 -8.98
CA TYR A 916 -35.08 36.21 -7.77
C TYR A 916 -34.65 37.67 -8.01
N ALA A 917 -33.48 37.91 -8.61
CA ALA A 917 -33.01 39.26 -8.93
C ALA A 917 -33.96 40.01 -9.92
N VAL A 918 -34.55 39.31 -10.89
CA VAL A 918 -35.46 39.90 -11.89
C VAL A 918 -36.83 40.29 -11.30
N TYR A 919 -37.28 39.67 -10.21
CA TYR A 919 -38.61 39.92 -9.60
C TYR A 919 -38.58 40.57 -8.21
N ARG A 920 -37.41 40.69 -7.57
CA ARG A 920 -37.19 41.40 -6.29
C ARG A 920 -37.50 42.89 -6.43
N GLY A 921 -38.75 43.28 -6.17
CA GLY A 921 -39.24 44.66 -6.23
C GLY A 921 -40.47 44.89 -7.12
N LYS A 922 -41.06 43.83 -7.70
CA LYS A 922 -42.31 43.95 -8.48
C LYS A 922 -43.52 43.62 -7.61
N THR A 923 -44.56 44.44 -7.70
CA THR A 923 -45.84 44.24 -6.99
C THR A 923 -46.53 42.97 -7.51
N PRO A 924 -47.02 42.06 -6.64
CA PRO A 924 -47.76 40.88 -7.07
C PRO A 924 -49.04 41.26 -7.81
N ALA A 925 -49.35 40.54 -8.89
CA ALA A 925 -50.67 40.61 -9.50
C ALA A 925 -51.72 39.98 -8.55
N LYS A 926 -52.94 40.53 -8.51
CA LYS A 926 -54.02 40.00 -7.66
C LYS A 926 -54.31 38.54 -8.02
N ALA A 927 -54.18 37.65 -7.05
CA ALA A 927 -54.55 36.24 -7.19
C ALA A 927 -56.05 36.07 -6.88
N SER A 928 -56.88 35.93 -7.92
CA SER A 928 -58.31 35.67 -7.80
C SER A 928 -58.89 34.67 -8.82
N GLU A 929 -58.03 33.97 -9.57
CA GLU A 929 -58.43 33.04 -10.67
C GLU A 929 -57.57 31.74 -10.66
N LEU A 930 -57.04 31.33 -9.51
CA LEU A 930 -56.14 30.16 -9.38
C LEU A 930 -56.55 29.19 -8.26
N ALA A 931 -57.78 29.28 -7.76
CA ALA A 931 -58.33 28.31 -6.80
C ALA A 931 -58.76 26.99 -7.49
N ASP A 932 -59.30 27.10 -8.70
CA ASP A 932 -60.08 26.02 -9.33
C ASP A 932 -59.23 25.04 -10.19
N GLU A 933 -57.91 25.26 -10.33
CA GLU A 933 -57.02 24.36 -11.07
C GLU A 933 -56.39 23.24 -10.20
N GLU A 934 -56.31 23.35 -8.87
CA GLU A 934 -55.65 22.29 -8.06
C GLU A 934 -56.51 21.01 -7.90
N GLU A 935 -57.84 21.11 -7.84
CA GLU A 935 -58.72 19.92 -7.73
C GLU A 935 -58.70 19.05 -9.00
N GLY A 936 -58.54 19.65 -10.18
CA GLY A 936 -58.46 18.95 -11.46
C GLY A 936 -57.29 17.95 -11.57
N SER A 937 -56.28 18.06 -10.69
CA SER A 937 -55.13 17.15 -10.64
C SER A 937 -55.31 15.95 -9.69
N ALA A 938 -56.28 16.00 -8.77
CA ALA A 938 -56.50 14.94 -7.78
C ALA A 938 -57.23 13.71 -8.36
N HIS A 939 -57.95 13.88 -9.47
CA HIS A 939 -58.92 12.89 -9.95
C HIS A 939 -58.32 11.66 -10.66
N LEU A 940 -56.99 11.61 -10.84
CA LEU A 940 -56.26 10.52 -11.53
C LEU A 940 -55.70 9.42 -10.60
N VAL A 941 -55.98 9.48 -9.29
CA VAL A 941 -55.54 8.47 -8.30
C VAL A 941 -56.74 7.76 -7.62
N GLY A 942 -57.98 8.19 -7.91
CA GLY A 942 -59.19 7.74 -7.19
C GLY A 942 -60.00 6.59 -7.82
N LYS A 943 -59.58 6.01 -8.96
CA LYS A 943 -60.33 4.93 -9.64
C LYS A 943 -59.59 3.59 -9.58
N LEU A 944 -59.77 2.87 -8.48
CA LEU A 944 -59.39 1.45 -8.35
C LEU A 944 -60.26 0.66 -7.34
N ASP A 945 -61.27 1.29 -6.71
CA ASP A 945 -61.92 0.80 -5.48
C ASP A 945 -63.45 0.65 -5.60
N GLN A 946 -63.98 0.61 -6.83
CA GLN A 946 -65.36 0.18 -7.14
C GLN A 946 -65.34 -0.77 -8.34
N MET A 947 -65.82 -1.99 -8.10
CA MET A 947 -65.91 -3.08 -9.07
C MET A 947 -67.34 -3.25 -9.58
N GLN A 948 -67.47 -3.91 -10.74
CA GLN A 948 -68.65 -4.66 -11.22
C GLN A 948 -70.02 -3.95 -11.26
N GLY A 949 -70.53 -3.80 -12.48
CA GLY A 949 -71.88 -3.34 -12.79
C GLY A 949 -71.97 -2.91 -14.26
N ASP A 950 -72.51 -3.79 -15.10
CA ASP A 950 -73.72 -3.63 -15.93
C ASP A 950 -74.01 -2.22 -16.53
N GLU A 951 -74.49 -2.04 -17.77
CA GLU A 951 -74.67 -2.94 -18.94
C GLU A 951 -74.92 -2.07 -20.21
N GLU A 952 -74.96 -2.70 -21.40
CA GLU A 952 -75.66 -2.25 -22.62
C GLU A 952 -75.41 -0.88 -23.32
N SER A 953 -75.87 -0.79 -24.58
CA SER A 953 -76.10 0.41 -25.42
C SER A 953 -74.88 1.33 -25.68
N ASN A 954 -74.14 1.29 -26.80
CA ASN A 954 -74.45 1.13 -28.23
C ASN A 954 -75.02 2.38 -28.97
N SER A 955 -74.22 2.84 -29.94
CA SER A 955 -74.62 3.47 -31.21
C SER A 955 -74.63 5.01 -31.37
N ARG A 956 -74.08 5.44 -32.54
CA ARG A 956 -74.53 6.55 -33.41
C ARG A 956 -74.33 8.01 -32.94
N GLN A 957 -74.12 9.01 -33.82
CA GLN A 957 -73.56 9.05 -35.20
C GLN A 957 -73.29 10.53 -35.61
N LYS A 958 -72.33 10.78 -36.53
CA LYS A 958 -72.33 11.91 -37.51
C LYS A 958 -72.15 13.36 -36.95
N HIS A 959 -71.74 14.39 -37.72
CA HIS A 959 -71.27 14.49 -39.13
C HIS A 959 -70.34 15.74 -39.34
N LEU A 960 -69.53 15.72 -40.42
CA LEU A 960 -69.23 16.76 -41.44
C LEU A 960 -69.57 18.26 -41.15
N SER A 961 -68.87 19.30 -41.65
CA SER A 961 -67.63 19.49 -42.47
C SER A 961 -67.31 21.04 -42.51
N LYS A 962 -66.61 21.74 -43.44
CA LYS A 962 -66.05 21.49 -44.79
C LYS A 962 -65.02 22.56 -45.23
N GLY A 963 -63.84 22.15 -45.69
CA GLY A 963 -62.90 22.94 -46.54
C GLY A 963 -62.21 24.19 -45.94
N SER A 964 -61.25 24.88 -46.58
CA SER A 964 -60.11 24.54 -47.47
C SER A 964 -59.74 25.71 -48.40
N SER A 965 -58.59 26.39 -48.20
CA SER A 965 -57.84 27.09 -49.26
C SER A 965 -56.46 27.61 -48.78
N LEU A 966 -55.59 27.93 -49.74
CA LEU A 966 -54.15 28.25 -49.66
C LEU A 966 -53.79 29.11 -50.91
N PRO A 967 -52.56 29.65 -51.13
CA PRO A 967 -51.46 30.03 -50.21
C PRO A 967 -50.70 31.37 -50.54
N LYS A 968 -49.89 31.88 -49.58
CA LYS A 968 -48.56 32.55 -49.78
C LYS A 968 -48.48 33.93 -50.52
N PRO A 969 -47.32 34.65 -50.53
CA PRO A 969 -46.11 34.62 -49.67
C PRO A 969 -45.84 36.03 -49.01
N PRO A 970 -44.60 36.48 -48.72
CA PRO A 970 -43.94 36.27 -47.42
C PRO A 970 -43.54 37.57 -46.65
N PRO A 971 -43.45 37.55 -45.32
CA PRO A 971 -42.94 38.67 -44.52
C PRO A 971 -41.45 38.56 -44.17
N VAL A 972 -40.72 39.69 -44.22
CA VAL A 972 -39.35 39.81 -43.67
C VAL A 972 -39.45 40.18 -42.18
N SER A 973 -38.74 39.46 -41.30
CA SER A 973 -38.63 39.83 -39.88
C SER A 973 -37.29 39.39 -39.25
N ARG A 974 -36.83 40.13 -38.23
CA ARG A 974 -35.56 39.89 -37.53
C ARG A 974 -35.68 38.75 -36.51
N GLN A 975 -35.31 37.53 -36.88
CA GLN A 975 -34.96 36.47 -35.92
C GLN A 975 -33.44 36.39 -35.78
N LEU A 976 -32.88 36.60 -34.57
CA LEU A 976 -31.44 36.39 -34.34
C LEU A 976 -31.02 36.13 -32.87
N SER A 977 -31.84 35.41 -32.08
CA SER A 977 -31.51 35.10 -30.68
C SER A 977 -32.06 33.76 -30.16
N PHE A 978 -31.61 32.63 -30.73
CA PHE A 978 -31.55 31.35 -29.99
C PHE A 978 -30.56 30.34 -30.62
N GLN A 979 -30.60 30.16 -31.95
CA GLN A 979 -29.81 29.12 -32.64
C GLN A 979 -28.28 29.26 -32.52
N LYS A 980 -27.73 30.46 -32.25
CA LYS A 980 -26.29 30.62 -31.96
C LYS A 980 -25.86 30.03 -30.62
N LEU A 981 -26.75 29.90 -29.64
CA LEU A 981 -26.44 29.34 -28.32
C LEU A 981 -26.43 27.80 -28.29
N VAL A 982 -27.11 27.18 -29.26
CA VAL A 982 -27.19 25.70 -29.37
C VAL A 982 -26.02 25.14 -30.19
N LYS A 983 -25.39 25.96 -31.05
CA LYS A 983 -24.29 25.52 -31.93
C LYS A 983 -22.90 25.48 -31.27
N SER A 984 -22.77 25.97 -30.03
CA SER A 984 -21.52 25.96 -29.26
C SER A 984 -21.33 24.71 -28.38
N VAL A 985 -22.21 23.72 -28.48
CA VAL A 985 -22.17 22.45 -27.69
C VAL A 985 -21.71 21.27 -28.57
N SER A 986 -21.32 21.54 -29.83
CA SER A 986 -20.88 20.52 -30.79
C SER A 986 -19.69 21.04 -31.61
N MET A 987 -18.53 21.18 -30.97
CA MET A 987 -17.25 21.46 -31.61
C MET A 987 -16.25 20.35 -31.26
N THR A 988 -15.40 20.00 -32.21
CA THR A 988 -14.41 18.92 -32.09
C THR A 988 -13.08 19.44 -31.54
N PRO A 989 -12.20 18.57 -30.97
CA PRO A 989 -10.94 19.01 -30.37
C PRO A 989 -10.01 19.81 -31.31
N TYR A 990 -10.10 19.57 -32.62
CA TYR A 990 -9.32 20.27 -33.64
C TYR A 990 -9.72 21.75 -33.78
N GLU A 991 -10.99 22.09 -33.59
CA GLU A 991 -11.51 23.46 -33.70
C GLU A 991 -11.20 24.29 -32.44
N LEU A 992 -10.76 23.66 -31.35
CA LEU A 992 -10.35 24.34 -30.12
C LEU A 992 -8.91 24.88 -30.21
N HIS A 993 -8.06 24.31 -31.07
CA HIS A 993 -6.66 24.73 -31.22
C HIS A 993 -6.53 26.06 -31.98
N SER A 994 -7.25 26.24 -33.09
CA SER A 994 -7.18 27.47 -33.89
C SER A 994 -7.64 28.72 -33.14
N ILE A 995 -8.51 28.57 -32.13
CA ILE A 995 -8.93 29.66 -31.24
C ILE A 995 -7.82 30.04 -30.25
N ILE A 996 -6.99 29.10 -29.82
CA ILE A 996 -5.88 29.33 -28.88
C ILE A 996 -4.72 30.06 -29.58
N ASP A 997 -4.41 29.71 -30.82
CA ASP A 997 -3.36 30.40 -31.61
C ASP A 997 -3.78 31.81 -32.07
N HIS A 998 -5.09 32.13 -32.07
CA HIS A 998 -5.59 33.51 -32.24
C HIS A 998 -5.69 34.31 -30.94
N ALA A 999 -5.28 33.75 -29.79
CA ALA A 999 -5.20 34.44 -28.49
C ALA A 999 -3.74 34.76 -28.08
N LYS A 1000 -2.81 34.79 -29.04
CA LYS A 1000 -1.37 34.99 -28.82
C LYS A 1000 -0.72 36.10 -29.68
N ASN A 1001 -1.52 36.96 -30.30
CA ASN A 1001 -1.12 38.25 -30.87
C ASN A 1001 -1.84 39.36 -30.11
#